data_AF-A0A8T7JL32-F1
#
_entry.id   AF-A0A8T7JL32-F1
#
_cell.length_a   1.000
_cell.length_b   1.000
_cell.length_c   1.000
_cell.angle_alpha   90.00
_cell.angle_beta   90.00
_cell.angle_gamma   90.00
#
_symmetry.space_group_name_H-M   'P 1'
#
loop_
_entity.id
_entity.type
_entity.pdbx_description
1 polymer ?
#
loop_
_entity_poly.entity_id
_entity_poly.type
_entity_poly.pdbx_seq_one_letter_code
_entity_poly.pdbx_strand_id
1 'polypeptide(L)'
;MFANFAAKRHFNGPLRAVSPVADNYAEVDWKLASKQAKRSAQHRTAASPNSLKLIHYIDASLKGQAAPEALTLRESSELFMVEAISLLLPLIYILGVLFAFSTGVYFFSEPMVESILAEDYLTATHWACPAVICLGLMYILLRPIFGGFRSYHGRVLQRHEAPALFELVQQMSRHLNVRPPKRIEINNETAMRVDAYSGINSIYRDEYKLIIGAPLIMSMSLNELSAMIAHELSHFRCKHKKVAFYLMHHVSEWLYFRASGQDKRHQNLLKRMQKENISFYEYGELWTWQRIHLLQQWTFASLYHIHRRLTAWKCRQIEFETDAMAIKVAGTQAFQAMFMAIRRSQFAQKAVSLQNDWAWKDGYLLDDYALAVSLEARKISQANVQQIQQGFSKTISYFCPNDLERMQAAKALPVQKGLLKAAVEARYLLEQPSLLSKQLTLLDYHANSIKMAHKFCVSSEKIRALKQKKDAGLTQAKRYFDNRGEHRILKFEPTHERDVSQFDIQQSIDHIRAYRVEDRKHQSTAMNLFKRIEKTYIVERLRASKLPVHKYMPEDVIGKKEADAYLTYMQEQYGAVVKQMEQMDQVFYQRAHECLNLLAHDARSSVIQSFHNLELYCQVRHLISRLVLESKPLKLIASGLHNGASTRILQAGANEKQVCWETIRQLREQLTSRPIRVMVHGKPVHILKYLDYKLGAYPERSSQVSIMMMTEYVEQLLQLLDFQYNKWQGQLALVCSQFEHKNGIAQVNLLNRY
;
A
#
# COMPACT_ATOMS: atom_id res chain seq x y z
N MET A 1 -3.80 -18.82 6.07
CA MET A 1 -3.28 -18.16 7.27
C MET A 1 -1.78 -18.21 7.23
N PHE A 2 -1.15 -19.35 7.51
CA PHE A 2 0.31 -19.54 7.44
C PHE A 2 1.00 -18.84 6.27
N ALA A 3 0.38 -18.83 5.08
CA ALA A 3 0.85 -18.08 3.94
C ALA A 3 1.24 -16.60 4.19
N ASN A 4 0.50 -15.82 4.97
CA ASN A 4 0.80 -14.40 5.19
C ASN A 4 2.01 -14.21 6.12
N PHE A 5 2.07 -14.95 7.22
CA PHE A 5 3.23 -14.93 8.09
C PHE A 5 4.47 -15.52 7.42
N ALA A 6 4.34 -16.67 6.76
CA ALA A 6 5.44 -17.30 6.05
C ALA A 6 6.03 -16.37 4.98
N ALA A 7 5.18 -15.58 4.31
CA ALA A 7 5.63 -14.51 3.41
C ALA A 7 6.31 -13.35 4.14
N LYS A 8 5.75 -12.92 5.28
CA LYS A 8 6.31 -11.86 6.14
C LYS A 8 7.66 -12.21 6.75
N ARG A 9 8.05 -13.49 6.85
CA ARG A 9 9.42 -13.90 7.26
C ARG A 9 10.51 -13.36 6.35
N HIS A 10 10.19 -13.14 5.09
CA HIS A 10 11.13 -12.60 4.11
C HIS A 10 10.90 -11.12 3.84
N PHE A 11 9.89 -10.46 4.43
CA PHE A 11 9.26 -9.29 3.80
C PHE A 11 8.91 -8.14 4.76
N ASN A 12 9.28 -6.90 4.37
CA ASN A 12 9.07 -5.65 5.15
C ASN A 12 8.13 -4.62 4.45
N GLY A 13 7.27 -5.03 3.49
CA GLY A 13 6.44 -4.11 2.68
C GLY A 13 4.96 -4.54 2.51
N PRO A 14 4.27 -4.12 1.42
CA PRO A 14 2.97 -4.67 0.99
C PRO A 14 3.12 -5.88 0.05
N LEU A 15 2.56 -7.04 0.41
CA LEU A 15 2.84 -8.33 -0.25
C LEU A 15 2.65 -8.26 -1.78
N ARG A 16 1.65 -7.49 -2.22
CA ARG A 16 1.28 -7.25 -3.61
C ARG A 16 1.20 -5.75 -3.85
N ALA A 17 1.98 -5.24 -4.82
CA ALA A 17 2.11 -3.80 -5.09
C ALA A 17 1.97 -3.45 -6.59
N VAL A 18 1.41 -4.37 -7.38
CA VAL A 18 1.31 -4.21 -8.84
C VAL A 18 0.29 -3.16 -9.26
N SER A 19 -0.91 -3.20 -8.65
CA SER A 19 -1.98 -2.27 -9.00
C SER A 19 -1.71 -0.89 -8.41
N PRO A 20 -1.81 0.18 -9.22
CA PRO A 20 -1.73 1.56 -8.74
C PRO A 20 -3.00 1.99 -8.00
N VAL A 21 -4.12 1.27 -8.17
CA VAL A 21 -5.36 1.50 -7.42
C VAL A 21 -5.23 0.78 -6.07
N ALA A 22 -5.17 1.56 -4.99
CA ALA A 22 -5.18 1.06 -3.63
C ALA A 22 -6.61 0.73 -3.15
N ASP A 23 -6.68 -0.09 -2.10
CA ASP A 23 -7.84 -0.28 -1.19
C ASP A 23 -8.88 -1.36 -1.49
N ASN A 24 -8.71 -2.12 -2.55
CA ASN A 24 -9.21 -3.48 -2.52
C ASN A 24 -8.04 -4.42 -2.79
N TYR A 25 -7.60 -5.15 -1.77
CA TYR A 25 -7.03 -6.49 -1.98
C TYR A 25 -8.11 -7.41 -2.57
N ALA A 26 -8.75 -6.98 -3.67
CA ALA A 26 -9.64 -7.77 -4.47
C ALA A 26 -8.83 -8.99 -4.85
N GLU A 27 -9.34 -10.12 -4.41
CA GLU A 27 -8.68 -11.38 -4.58
C GLU A 27 -8.66 -11.65 -6.08
N VAL A 28 -7.46 -11.85 -6.64
CA VAL A 28 -7.37 -12.38 -8.00
C VAL A 28 -8.11 -13.71 -7.98
N ASP A 29 -8.93 -13.95 -8.99
CA ASP A 29 -9.52 -15.27 -9.18
C ASP A 29 -8.44 -16.24 -9.67
N TRP A 30 -7.61 -16.70 -8.73
CA TRP A 30 -6.53 -17.64 -8.98
C TRP A 30 -7.04 -18.98 -9.49
N LYS A 31 -8.29 -19.36 -9.15
CA LYS A 31 -8.91 -20.59 -9.65
C LYS A 31 -9.19 -20.48 -11.14
N LEU A 32 -9.79 -19.39 -11.57
CA LEU A 32 -10.06 -19.13 -12.99
C LEU A 32 -8.74 -19.00 -13.77
N ALA A 33 -7.77 -18.26 -13.25
CA ALA A 33 -6.44 -18.13 -13.87
C ALA A 33 -5.75 -19.49 -14.04
N SER A 34 -5.81 -20.35 -13.00
CA SER A 34 -5.24 -21.70 -13.06
C SER A 34 -5.99 -22.63 -14.01
N LYS A 35 -7.33 -22.51 -14.09
CA LYS A 35 -8.15 -23.27 -15.05
C LYS A 35 -7.83 -22.88 -16.50
N GLN A 36 -7.65 -21.59 -16.76
CA GLN A 36 -7.22 -21.08 -18.07
C GLN A 36 -5.82 -21.61 -18.43
N ALA A 37 -4.86 -21.53 -17.51
CA ALA A 37 -3.52 -22.06 -17.70
C ALA A 37 -3.51 -23.57 -18.02
N LYS A 38 -4.35 -24.35 -17.32
CA LYS A 38 -4.52 -25.80 -17.57
C LYS A 38 -5.12 -26.09 -18.94
N ARG A 39 -6.05 -25.25 -19.44
CA ARG A 39 -6.61 -25.39 -20.80
C ARG A 39 -5.56 -25.10 -21.86
N SER A 40 -4.77 -24.04 -21.70
CA SER A 40 -3.65 -23.74 -22.61
C SER A 40 -2.56 -24.81 -22.60
N ALA A 41 -2.44 -25.59 -21.52
CA ALA A 41 -1.53 -26.72 -21.44
C ALA A 41 -1.87 -27.87 -22.41
N GLN A 42 -3.13 -27.99 -22.85
CA GLN A 42 -3.57 -29.05 -23.77
C GLN A 42 -2.99 -28.88 -25.19
N HIS A 43 -2.48 -27.69 -25.51
CA HIS A 43 -1.90 -27.37 -26.81
C HIS A 43 -0.51 -26.75 -26.62
N ARG A 44 0.52 -27.49 -26.16
CA ARG A 44 1.93 -27.05 -26.26
C ARG A 44 3.03 -28.07 -25.91
N THR A 45 4.23 -27.61 -26.28
CA THR A 45 5.46 -28.23 -26.79
C THR A 45 6.41 -28.90 -25.78
N ALA A 46 7.33 -29.71 -26.29
CA ALA A 46 8.47 -30.26 -25.56
C ALA A 46 9.34 -29.16 -24.90
N ALA A 47 10.03 -29.52 -23.81
CA ALA A 47 10.92 -28.62 -23.07
C ALA A 47 12.02 -28.04 -23.99
N SER A 48 12.39 -26.77 -23.79
CA SER A 48 13.43 -26.16 -24.62
C SER A 48 14.79 -26.83 -24.40
N PRO A 49 15.72 -26.75 -25.37
CA PRO A 49 17.06 -27.30 -25.21
C PRO A 49 17.81 -26.75 -23.99
N ASN A 50 17.57 -25.48 -23.63
CA ASN A 50 18.16 -24.86 -22.44
C ASN A 50 17.60 -25.47 -21.15
N SER A 51 16.29 -25.68 -21.07
CA SER A 51 15.66 -26.38 -19.95
C SER A 51 16.18 -27.80 -19.80
N LEU A 52 16.33 -28.54 -20.91
CA LEU A 52 16.88 -29.90 -20.89
C LEU A 52 18.32 -29.95 -20.38
N LYS A 53 19.17 -29.00 -20.81
CA LYS A 53 20.54 -28.85 -20.29
C LYS A 53 20.55 -28.54 -18.79
N LEU A 54 19.66 -27.66 -18.33
CA LEU A 54 19.53 -27.32 -16.91
C LEU A 54 19.04 -28.51 -16.09
N ILE A 55 18.06 -29.27 -16.59
CA ILE A 55 17.56 -30.50 -15.96
C ILE A 55 18.71 -31.49 -15.77
N HIS A 56 19.45 -31.80 -16.84
CA HIS A 56 20.59 -32.70 -16.77
C HIS A 56 21.66 -32.21 -15.79
N TYR A 57 21.93 -30.90 -15.78
CA TYR A 57 22.85 -30.28 -14.83
C TYR A 57 22.39 -30.42 -13.37
N ILE A 58 21.11 -30.18 -13.10
CA ILE A 58 20.49 -30.29 -11.77
C ILE A 58 20.59 -31.75 -11.29
N ASP A 59 20.20 -32.70 -12.12
CA ASP A 59 20.27 -34.14 -11.82
C ASP A 59 21.69 -34.61 -11.54
N ALA A 60 22.67 -34.11 -12.30
CA ALA A 60 24.07 -34.45 -12.11
C ALA A 60 24.65 -33.84 -10.81
N SER A 61 24.16 -32.68 -10.39
CA SER A 61 24.71 -31.90 -9.27
C SER A 61 24.09 -32.28 -7.91
N LEU A 62 22.78 -32.54 -7.86
CA LEU A 62 22.05 -32.83 -6.62
C LEU A 62 21.98 -34.34 -6.35
N LYS A 63 23.15 -34.96 -6.15
CA LYS A 63 23.25 -36.39 -5.79
C LYS A 63 23.23 -36.59 -4.28
N GLY A 64 22.71 -37.75 -3.85
CA GLY A 64 22.67 -38.16 -2.44
C GLY A 64 21.46 -37.60 -1.67
N GLN A 65 21.33 -38.03 -0.42
CA GLN A 65 20.26 -37.63 0.48
C GLN A 65 20.86 -37.22 1.84
N ALA A 66 20.34 -36.13 2.39
CA ALA A 66 20.63 -35.72 3.75
C ALA A 66 20.06 -36.74 4.73
N ALA A 67 20.84 -37.06 5.77
CA ALA A 67 20.40 -37.95 6.82
C ALA A 67 19.06 -37.48 7.43
N PRO A 68 18.16 -38.41 7.79
CA PRO A 68 16.92 -38.05 8.47
C PRO A 68 17.22 -37.31 9.78
N GLU A 69 16.40 -36.32 10.08
CA GLU A 69 16.56 -35.52 11.30
C GLU A 69 15.97 -36.27 12.49
N ALA A 70 16.82 -36.75 13.39
CA ALA A 70 16.41 -37.37 14.64
C ALA A 70 16.22 -36.31 15.73
N LEU A 71 15.10 -36.37 16.44
CA LEU A 71 14.83 -35.48 17.58
C LEU A 71 15.40 -36.08 18.86
N THR A 72 16.03 -35.24 19.67
CA THR A 72 16.37 -35.60 21.05
C THR A 72 15.11 -35.57 21.93
N LEU A 73 15.13 -36.28 23.07
CA LEU A 73 14.03 -36.23 24.04
C LEU A 73 13.75 -34.81 24.53
N ARG A 74 14.82 -34.02 24.74
CA ARG A 74 14.71 -32.62 25.13
C ARG A 74 13.98 -31.79 24.08
N GLU A 75 14.37 -31.88 22.81
CA GLU A 75 13.69 -31.14 21.73
C GLU A 75 12.24 -31.56 21.56
N SER A 76 11.94 -32.85 21.73
CA SER A 76 10.56 -33.36 21.69
C SER A 76 9.70 -32.72 22.79
N SER A 77 10.20 -32.67 24.03
CA SER A 77 9.52 -32.02 25.16
C SER A 77 9.34 -30.51 24.94
N GLU A 78 10.36 -29.83 24.41
CA GLU A 78 10.28 -28.41 24.07
C GLU A 78 9.22 -28.13 22.99
N LEU A 79 9.14 -28.97 21.96
CA LEU A 79 8.12 -28.87 20.91
C LEU A 79 6.72 -29.10 21.48
N PHE A 80 6.55 -30.13 22.30
CA PHE A 80 5.28 -30.40 22.97
C PHE A 80 4.83 -29.23 23.84
N MET A 81 5.74 -28.61 24.58
CA MET A 81 5.44 -27.45 25.43
C MET A 81 4.92 -26.26 24.61
N VAL A 82 5.58 -25.91 23.50
CA VAL A 82 5.12 -24.77 22.67
C VAL A 82 3.81 -25.06 21.92
N GLU A 83 3.58 -26.33 21.55
CA GLU A 83 2.29 -26.79 21.01
C GLU A 83 1.19 -26.66 22.07
N ALA A 84 1.45 -27.14 23.30
CA ALA A 84 0.52 -27.05 24.42
C ALA A 84 0.17 -25.59 24.75
N ILE A 85 1.16 -24.69 24.83
CA ILE A 85 0.94 -23.25 25.03
C ILE A 85 0.06 -22.65 23.92
N SER A 86 0.29 -23.06 22.67
CA SER A 86 -0.47 -22.57 21.52
C SER A 86 -1.93 -23.02 21.53
N LEU A 87 -2.26 -24.17 22.11
CA LEU A 87 -3.63 -24.66 22.24
C LEU A 87 -4.31 -24.19 23.53
N LEU A 88 -3.56 -24.07 24.62
CA LEU A 88 -4.05 -23.73 25.95
C LEU A 88 -4.52 -22.27 26.04
N LEU A 89 -3.87 -21.32 25.36
CA LEU A 89 -4.29 -19.91 25.39
C LEU A 89 -5.68 -19.67 24.77
N PRO A 90 -5.99 -20.17 23.54
CA PRO A 90 -7.35 -20.14 23.02
C PRO A 90 -8.34 -20.87 23.93
N LEU A 91 -7.95 -22.01 24.52
CA LEU A 91 -8.81 -22.78 25.40
C LEU A 91 -9.16 -22.00 26.68
N ILE A 92 -8.20 -21.32 27.31
CA ILE A 92 -8.44 -20.45 28.47
C ILE A 92 -9.44 -19.35 28.13
N TYR A 93 -9.33 -18.74 26.96
CA TYR A 93 -10.29 -17.72 26.52
C TYR A 93 -11.71 -18.30 26.42
N ILE A 94 -11.85 -19.47 25.77
CA ILE A 94 -13.14 -20.16 25.60
C ILE A 94 -13.75 -20.50 26.96
N LEU A 95 -12.96 -21.16 27.81
CA LEU A 95 -13.41 -21.58 29.15
C LEU A 95 -13.73 -20.37 30.03
N GLY A 96 -12.94 -19.31 29.97
CA GLY A 96 -13.20 -18.08 30.73
C GLY A 96 -14.49 -17.40 30.31
N VAL A 97 -14.78 -17.32 29.01
CA VAL A 97 -16.06 -16.79 28.51
C VAL A 97 -17.21 -17.71 28.94
N LEU A 98 -17.10 -19.02 28.72
CA LEU A 98 -18.15 -19.97 29.12
C LEU A 98 -18.43 -19.90 30.62
N PHE A 99 -17.39 -19.89 31.45
CA PHE A 99 -17.52 -19.80 32.90
C PHE A 99 -18.19 -18.51 33.34
N ALA A 100 -17.69 -17.35 32.89
CA ALA A 100 -18.23 -16.04 33.30
C ALA A 100 -19.72 -15.88 32.95
N PHE A 101 -20.12 -16.31 31.75
CA PHE A 101 -21.51 -16.17 31.31
C PHE A 101 -22.42 -17.27 31.82
N SER A 102 -21.94 -18.51 32.01
CA SER A 102 -22.74 -19.56 32.65
C SER A 102 -23.06 -19.19 34.09
N THR A 103 -22.08 -18.64 34.82
CA THR A 103 -22.29 -18.11 36.18
C THR A 103 -23.28 -16.94 36.18
N GLY A 104 -23.15 -15.99 35.24
CA GLY A 104 -24.10 -14.88 35.10
C GLY A 104 -25.53 -15.35 34.80
N VAL A 105 -25.69 -16.28 33.85
CA VAL A 105 -27.00 -16.87 33.53
C VAL A 105 -27.58 -17.60 34.74
N TYR A 106 -26.77 -18.37 35.46
CA TYR A 106 -27.20 -19.05 36.70
C TYR A 106 -27.78 -18.06 37.71
N PHE A 107 -27.03 -16.99 38.04
CA PHE A 107 -27.46 -15.95 39.00
C PHE A 107 -28.76 -15.24 38.62
N PHE A 108 -29.05 -15.07 37.32
CA PHE A 108 -30.29 -14.44 36.87
C PHE A 108 -31.43 -15.45 36.69
N SER A 109 -31.12 -16.71 36.41
CA SER A 109 -32.12 -17.75 36.19
C SER A 109 -32.78 -18.25 37.47
N GLU A 110 -32.08 -18.27 38.60
CA GLU A 110 -32.60 -18.68 39.90
C GLU A 110 -33.77 -17.78 40.38
N PRO A 111 -33.61 -16.45 40.54
CA PRO A 111 -34.72 -15.57 40.93
C PRO A 111 -35.81 -15.47 39.86
N MET A 112 -35.46 -15.66 38.58
CA MET A 112 -36.44 -15.76 37.49
C MET A 112 -37.35 -16.98 37.69
N VAL A 113 -36.78 -18.16 37.95
CA VAL A 113 -37.54 -19.40 38.16
C VAL A 113 -38.36 -19.32 39.44
N GLU A 114 -37.81 -18.81 40.53
CA GLU A 114 -38.55 -18.58 41.77
C GLU A 114 -39.77 -17.67 41.56
N SER A 115 -39.59 -16.57 40.82
CA SER A 115 -40.69 -15.63 40.52
C SER A 115 -41.74 -16.24 39.58
N ILE A 116 -41.34 -17.11 38.64
CA ILE A 116 -42.28 -17.86 37.79
C ILE A 116 -43.12 -18.84 38.63
N LEU A 117 -42.48 -19.56 39.57
CA LEU A 117 -43.15 -20.50 40.46
C LEU A 117 -44.08 -19.78 41.45
N ALA A 118 -43.76 -18.54 41.81
CA ALA A 118 -44.60 -17.66 42.64
C ALA A 118 -45.68 -16.90 41.86
N GLU A 119 -45.86 -17.18 40.56
CA GLU A 119 -46.83 -16.52 39.66
C GLU A 119 -46.63 -15.00 39.47
N ASP A 120 -45.48 -14.45 39.87
CA ASP A 120 -45.10 -13.04 39.62
C ASP A 120 -44.36 -12.91 38.29
N TYR A 121 -45.14 -12.85 37.21
CA TYR A 121 -44.63 -12.77 35.84
C TYR A 121 -43.89 -11.45 35.54
N LEU A 122 -44.20 -10.35 36.24
CA LEU A 122 -43.53 -9.07 36.02
C LEU A 122 -42.10 -9.12 36.57
N THR A 123 -41.92 -9.63 37.79
CA THR A 123 -40.59 -9.79 38.40
C THR A 123 -39.79 -10.87 37.67
N ALA A 124 -40.43 -11.99 37.27
CA ALA A 124 -39.82 -13.00 36.41
C ALA A 124 -39.27 -12.40 35.10
N THR A 125 -40.05 -11.55 34.44
CA THR A 125 -39.62 -10.89 33.18
C THR A 125 -38.45 -9.94 33.40
N HIS A 126 -38.41 -9.22 34.52
CA HIS A 126 -37.27 -8.37 34.88
C HIS A 126 -35.97 -9.16 35.03
N TRP A 127 -36.01 -10.37 35.60
CA TRP A 127 -34.85 -11.25 35.74
C TRP A 127 -34.50 -12.03 34.44
N ALA A 128 -35.50 -12.33 33.61
CA ALA A 128 -35.30 -12.98 32.31
C ALA A 128 -34.51 -12.10 31.32
N CYS A 129 -34.76 -10.79 31.32
CA CYS A 129 -34.10 -9.85 30.41
C CYS A 129 -32.55 -9.86 30.52
N PRO A 130 -31.94 -9.71 31.72
CA PRO A 130 -30.50 -9.86 31.91
C PRO A 130 -29.96 -11.25 31.51
N ALA A 131 -30.68 -12.33 31.81
CA ALA A 131 -30.28 -13.69 31.45
C ALA A 131 -30.16 -13.86 29.91
N VAL A 132 -31.15 -13.36 29.16
CA VAL A 132 -31.13 -13.37 27.69
C VAL A 132 -30.01 -12.47 27.13
N ILE A 133 -29.77 -11.31 27.74
CA ILE A 133 -28.67 -10.42 27.36
C ILE A 133 -27.31 -11.12 27.59
N CYS A 134 -27.13 -11.81 28.72
CA CYS A 134 -25.93 -12.61 29.01
C CYS A 134 -25.69 -13.70 27.95
N LEU A 135 -26.73 -14.44 27.55
CA LEU A 135 -26.64 -15.42 26.46
C LEU A 135 -26.24 -14.76 25.13
N GLY A 136 -26.84 -13.60 24.81
CA GLY A 136 -26.49 -12.81 23.62
C GLY A 136 -25.04 -12.33 23.62
N LEU A 137 -24.55 -11.81 24.74
CA LEU A 137 -23.15 -11.38 24.90
C LEU A 137 -22.16 -12.55 24.84
N MET A 138 -22.50 -13.69 25.43
CA MET A 138 -21.72 -14.92 25.34
C MET A 138 -21.53 -15.35 23.88
N TYR A 139 -22.62 -15.39 23.10
CA TYR A 139 -22.55 -15.71 21.68
C TYR A 139 -21.64 -14.74 20.91
N ILE A 140 -21.73 -13.43 21.20
CA ILE A 140 -20.92 -12.41 20.54
C ILE A 140 -19.43 -12.59 20.83
N LEU A 141 -19.06 -12.92 22.08
CA LEU A 141 -17.67 -13.13 22.49
C LEU A 141 -17.09 -14.47 22.02
N LEU A 142 -17.91 -15.51 21.83
CA LEU A 142 -17.45 -16.80 21.26
C LEU A 142 -17.37 -16.79 19.73
N ARG A 143 -18.15 -15.94 19.05
CA ARG A 143 -18.17 -15.85 17.58
C ARG A 143 -16.80 -15.68 16.89
N PRO A 144 -15.81 -14.95 17.44
CA PRO A 144 -14.46 -14.81 16.87
C PRO A 144 -13.74 -16.14 16.63
N ILE A 145 -14.14 -17.21 17.31
CA ILE A 145 -13.58 -18.56 17.15
C ILE A 145 -13.98 -19.15 15.79
N PHE A 146 -15.16 -18.81 15.27
CA PHE A 146 -15.74 -19.42 14.06
C PHE A 146 -15.51 -18.63 12.76
N GLY A 147 -14.64 -17.61 12.76
CA GLY A 147 -14.39 -16.81 11.56
C GLY A 147 -13.45 -17.47 10.56
N GLY A 148 -13.85 -17.50 9.29
CA GLY A 148 -12.99 -17.90 8.18
C GLY A 148 -11.98 -16.82 7.79
N PHE A 149 -10.84 -17.25 7.25
CA PHE A 149 -9.71 -16.38 6.89
C PHE A 149 -9.47 -16.35 5.38
N ARG A 150 -8.93 -15.23 4.89
CA ARG A 150 -8.53 -15.10 3.48
C ARG A 150 -7.28 -15.95 3.21
N SER A 151 -7.29 -16.69 2.11
CA SER A 151 -6.14 -17.48 1.66
C SER A 151 -5.67 -16.96 0.31
N TYR A 152 -4.55 -16.25 0.30
CA TYR A 152 -3.95 -15.79 -0.96
C TYR A 152 -3.31 -16.97 -1.67
N HIS A 153 -3.88 -17.32 -2.82
CA HIS A 153 -3.33 -18.30 -3.74
C HIS A 153 -2.45 -17.60 -4.78
N GLY A 154 -1.57 -18.34 -5.45
CA GLY A 154 -0.97 -17.92 -6.71
C GLY A 154 -1.59 -18.66 -7.88
N ARG A 155 -1.19 -18.31 -9.11
CA ARG A 155 -1.55 -19.07 -10.31
C ARG A 155 -0.78 -20.40 -10.27
N VAL A 156 -1.46 -21.53 -10.45
CA VAL A 156 -0.79 -22.84 -10.49
C VAL A 156 0.07 -22.94 -11.74
N LEU A 157 1.38 -23.10 -11.54
CA LEU A 157 2.36 -23.28 -12.60
C LEU A 157 2.22 -24.68 -13.20
N GLN A 158 2.20 -24.78 -14.52
CA GLN A 158 2.15 -26.06 -15.23
C GLN A 158 3.58 -26.56 -15.51
N ARG A 159 3.78 -27.88 -15.56
CA ARG A 159 5.12 -28.47 -15.74
C ARG A 159 5.80 -28.02 -17.04
N HIS A 160 5.05 -27.83 -18.12
CA HIS A 160 5.58 -27.33 -19.39
C HIS A 160 5.99 -25.85 -19.36
N GLU A 161 5.50 -25.05 -18.40
CA GLU A 161 5.88 -23.62 -18.29
C GLU A 161 7.25 -23.45 -17.62
N ALA A 162 7.69 -24.44 -16.83
CA ALA A 162 8.91 -24.36 -16.02
C ALA A 162 9.50 -25.76 -15.70
N PRO A 163 9.81 -26.60 -16.71
CA PRO A 163 10.20 -27.99 -16.47
C PRO A 163 11.48 -28.09 -15.61
N ALA A 164 12.46 -27.20 -15.82
CA ALA A 164 13.68 -27.16 -15.00
C ALA A 164 13.42 -26.72 -13.55
N LEU A 165 12.45 -25.83 -13.29
CA LEU A 165 12.06 -25.48 -11.92
C LEU A 165 11.43 -26.67 -11.18
N PHE A 166 10.54 -27.40 -11.86
CA PHE A 166 9.92 -28.60 -11.29
C PHE A 166 10.99 -29.65 -10.95
N GLU A 167 11.96 -29.84 -11.84
CA GLU A 167 13.05 -30.78 -11.60
C GLU A 167 13.95 -30.32 -10.44
N LEU A 168 14.32 -29.03 -10.39
CA LEU A 168 15.06 -28.46 -9.27
C LEU A 168 14.35 -28.75 -7.94
N VAL A 169 13.07 -28.42 -7.82
CA VAL A 169 12.30 -28.65 -6.59
C VAL A 169 12.20 -30.14 -6.26
N GLN A 170 12.04 -31.01 -7.28
CA GLN A 170 11.96 -32.46 -7.10
C GLN A 170 13.29 -33.04 -6.58
N GLN A 171 14.42 -32.69 -7.19
CA GLN A 171 15.73 -33.15 -6.76
C GLN A 171 16.14 -32.56 -5.41
N MET A 172 15.82 -31.29 -5.14
CA MET A 172 16.03 -30.71 -3.82
C MET A 172 15.20 -31.39 -2.74
N SER A 173 13.95 -31.75 -3.04
CA SER A 173 13.09 -32.49 -2.10
C SER A 173 13.68 -33.86 -1.78
N ARG A 174 14.16 -34.59 -2.80
CA ARG A 174 14.87 -35.86 -2.62
C ARG A 174 16.13 -35.68 -1.77
N HIS A 175 16.95 -34.70 -2.12
CA HIS A 175 18.20 -34.44 -1.41
C HIS A 175 17.97 -34.05 0.06
N LEU A 176 16.93 -33.29 0.37
CA LEU A 176 16.59 -32.92 1.75
C LEU A 176 15.82 -33.99 2.51
N ASN A 177 15.48 -35.12 1.87
CA ASN A 177 14.63 -36.18 2.38
C ASN A 177 13.24 -35.67 2.82
N VAL A 178 12.60 -34.86 1.96
CA VAL A 178 11.22 -34.38 2.16
C VAL A 178 10.34 -34.82 0.99
N ARG A 179 9.03 -35.01 1.26
CA ARG A 179 8.07 -35.27 0.18
C ARG A 179 7.99 -34.04 -0.73
N PRO A 180 8.01 -34.17 -2.06
CA PRO A 180 7.91 -33.02 -2.94
C PRO A 180 6.56 -32.29 -2.81
N PRO A 181 6.52 -30.96 -3.01
CA PRO A 181 5.28 -30.20 -2.95
C PRO A 181 4.27 -30.70 -4.00
N LYS A 182 2.99 -30.79 -3.64
CA LYS A 182 1.92 -31.23 -4.55
C LYS A 182 1.71 -30.29 -5.73
N ARG A 183 2.01 -29.00 -5.55
CA ARG A 183 1.91 -27.96 -6.59
C ARG A 183 2.84 -26.80 -6.32
N ILE A 184 3.25 -26.14 -7.41
CA ILE A 184 3.99 -24.88 -7.39
C ILE A 184 3.03 -23.78 -7.88
N GLU A 185 2.86 -22.73 -7.09
CA GLU A 185 2.07 -21.55 -7.41
C GLU A 185 3.01 -20.35 -7.64
N ILE A 186 2.65 -19.46 -8.55
CA ILE A 186 3.42 -18.24 -8.85
C ILE A 186 2.54 -16.98 -8.75
N ASN A 187 3.10 -15.90 -8.20
CA ASN A 187 2.43 -14.60 -8.04
C ASN A 187 3.41 -13.42 -8.22
N ASN A 188 2.93 -12.18 -8.11
CA ASN A 188 3.75 -10.96 -8.24
C ASN A 188 4.31 -10.43 -6.90
N GLU A 189 4.43 -11.29 -5.89
CA GLU A 189 4.99 -10.92 -4.59
C GLU A 189 6.53 -11.01 -4.60
N THR A 190 7.21 -10.34 -3.68
CA THR A 190 8.67 -10.45 -3.51
C THR A 190 9.02 -11.36 -2.33
N ALA A 191 8.28 -12.47 -2.23
CA ALA A 191 8.42 -13.48 -1.19
C ALA A 191 8.29 -14.89 -1.78
N MET A 192 8.86 -15.87 -1.08
CA MET A 192 8.62 -17.28 -1.33
C MET A 192 8.18 -17.92 -0.01
N ARG A 193 7.30 -18.92 -0.10
CA ARG A 193 6.75 -19.59 1.07
C ARG A 193 6.24 -20.98 0.74
N VAL A 194 6.19 -21.84 1.75
CA VAL A 194 5.40 -23.07 1.71
C VAL A 194 4.08 -22.87 2.45
N ASP A 195 2.99 -23.48 1.99
CA ASP A 195 1.71 -23.48 2.69
C ASP A 195 1.02 -24.86 2.58
N ALA A 196 0.05 -25.10 3.46
CA ALA A 196 -0.75 -26.32 3.45
C ALA A 196 -1.56 -26.46 2.14
N TYR A 197 -1.72 -27.69 1.66
CA TYR A 197 -2.47 -27.93 0.41
C TYR A 197 -3.98 -27.62 0.53
N SER A 198 -4.63 -28.11 1.59
CA SER A 198 -6.07 -27.95 1.87
C SER A 198 -6.36 -27.86 3.38
N GLY A 199 -5.76 -26.87 4.05
CA GLY A 199 -5.96 -26.63 5.49
C GLY A 199 -5.05 -27.46 6.40
N ILE A 200 -5.31 -27.43 7.71
CA ILE A 200 -4.39 -27.99 8.71
C ILE A 200 -4.19 -29.51 8.57
N ASN A 201 -5.23 -30.25 8.18
CA ASN A 201 -5.17 -31.69 7.96
C ASN A 201 -4.14 -32.09 6.89
N SER A 202 -3.91 -31.22 5.91
CA SER A 202 -2.90 -31.47 4.87
C SER A 202 -1.48 -31.46 5.44
N ILE A 203 -1.20 -30.69 6.48
CA ILE A 203 0.14 -30.65 7.08
C ILE A 203 0.45 -31.94 7.80
N TYR A 204 -0.52 -32.51 8.51
CA TYR A 204 -0.37 -33.82 9.14
C TYR A 204 -0.15 -34.96 8.12
N ARG A 205 -0.68 -34.80 6.89
CA ARG A 205 -0.52 -35.73 5.76
C ARG A 205 0.71 -35.45 4.87
N ASP A 206 1.55 -34.48 5.23
CA ASP A 206 2.70 -34.01 4.45
C ASP A 206 2.32 -33.48 3.05
N GLU A 207 1.15 -32.87 2.92
CA GLU A 207 0.64 -32.30 1.68
C GLU A 207 0.73 -30.77 1.71
N TYR A 208 1.61 -30.23 0.90
CA TYR A 208 1.88 -28.80 0.87
C TYR A 208 2.11 -28.29 -0.55
N LYS A 209 2.13 -26.96 -0.68
CA LYS A 209 2.36 -26.22 -1.91
C LYS A 209 3.48 -25.20 -1.73
N LEU A 210 4.28 -25.01 -2.77
CA LEU A 210 5.31 -23.98 -2.82
C LEU A 210 4.76 -22.77 -3.58
N ILE A 211 4.80 -21.58 -2.99
CA ILE A 211 4.35 -20.34 -3.61
C ILE A 211 5.57 -19.45 -3.82
N ILE A 212 5.87 -19.10 -5.07
CA ILE A 212 7.07 -18.33 -5.42
C ILE A 212 6.67 -17.01 -6.07
N GLY A 213 7.26 -15.93 -5.58
CA GLY A 213 7.20 -14.62 -6.23
C GLY A 213 7.97 -14.58 -7.54
N ALA A 214 7.29 -14.30 -8.65
CA ALA A 214 7.92 -14.10 -9.96
C ALA A 214 9.06 -13.06 -9.93
N PRO A 215 8.94 -11.91 -9.24
CA PRO A 215 10.05 -10.98 -9.06
C PRO A 215 11.32 -11.60 -8.48
N LEU A 216 11.21 -12.58 -7.57
CA LEU A 216 12.38 -13.24 -6.98
C LEU A 216 13.08 -14.15 -7.99
N ILE A 217 12.32 -15.02 -8.68
CA ILE A 217 12.87 -15.90 -9.74
C ILE A 217 13.57 -15.06 -10.83
N MET A 218 13.02 -13.88 -11.14
CA MET A 218 13.59 -13.02 -12.17
C MET A 218 14.84 -12.25 -11.73
N SER A 219 15.02 -12.04 -10.43
CA SER A 219 16.10 -11.21 -9.89
C SER A 219 17.28 -12.01 -9.36
N MET A 220 17.07 -13.26 -8.95
CA MET A 220 18.07 -14.12 -8.32
C MET A 220 18.87 -14.95 -9.33
N SER A 221 20.07 -15.33 -8.92
CA SER A 221 20.82 -16.45 -9.51
C SER A 221 20.21 -17.80 -9.10
N LEU A 222 20.55 -18.85 -9.85
CA LEU A 222 20.14 -20.22 -9.56
C LEU A 222 20.56 -20.64 -8.14
N ASN A 223 21.76 -20.26 -7.70
CA ASN A 223 22.28 -20.63 -6.38
C ASN A 223 21.56 -19.90 -5.25
N GLU A 224 21.26 -18.61 -5.41
CA GLU A 224 20.50 -17.82 -4.41
C GLU A 224 19.06 -18.34 -4.31
N LEU A 225 18.39 -18.61 -5.44
CA LEU A 225 17.04 -19.18 -5.42
C LEU A 225 17.06 -20.59 -4.80
N SER A 226 18.08 -21.40 -5.09
CA SER A 226 18.24 -22.72 -4.49
C SER A 226 18.46 -22.64 -2.98
N ALA A 227 19.26 -21.69 -2.49
CA ALA A 227 19.38 -21.46 -1.04
C ALA A 227 18.01 -21.19 -0.41
N MET A 228 17.19 -20.36 -1.07
CA MET A 228 15.85 -20.04 -0.59
C MET A 228 14.90 -21.25 -0.64
N ILE A 229 14.94 -22.05 -1.71
CA ILE A 229 14.12 -23.26 -1.85
C ILE A 229 14.54 -24.29 -0.80
N ALA A 230 15.84 -24.47 -0.59
CA ALA A 230 16.38 -25.38 0.40
C ALA A 230 15.93 -24.99 1.81
N HIS A 231 16.00 -23.70 2.15
CA HIS A 231 15.51 -23.15 3.41
C HIS A 231 14.01 -23.46 3.59
N GLU A 232 13.18 -23.08 2.62
CA GLU A 232 11.72 -23.27 2.68
C GLU A 232 11.29 -24.74 2.78
N LEU A 233 11.95 -25.63 2.03
CA LEU A 233 11.69 -27.08 2.09
C LEU A 233 12.21 -27.71 3.39
N SER A 234 13.28 -27.16 3.99
CA SER A 234 13.88 -27.74 5.20
C SER A 234 12.96 -27.70 6.43
N HIS A 235 11.99 -26.78 6.47
CA HIS A 235 10.93 -26.78 7.50
C HIS A 235 10.09 -28.08 7.52
N PHE A 236 10.08 -28.84 6.42
CA PHE A 236 9.27 -30.04 6.25
C PHE A 236 10.05 -31.34 6.51
N ARG A 237 11.32 -31.25 6.92
CA ARG A 237 12.17 -32.42 7.22
C ARG A 237 11.71 -33.21 8.44
N CYS A 238 11.31 -32.51 9.50
CA CYS A 238 10.84 -33.11 10.73
C CYS A 238 9.34 -32.85 10.94
N LYS A 239 8.56 -33.93 11.05
CA LYS A 239 7.10 -33.84 11.18
C LYS A 239 6.66 -33.03 12.40
N HIS A 240 7.28 -33.25 13.58
CA HIS A 240 6.94 -32.54 14.81
C HIS A 240 7.31 -31.05 14.73
N LYS A 241 8.53 -30.71 14.29
CA LYS A 241 8.95 -29.31 14.11
C LYS A 241 8.02 -28.56 13.16
N LYS A 242 7.63 -29.19 12.05
CA LYS A 242 6.68 -28.62 11.09
C LYS A 242 5.30 -28.36 11.71
N VAL A 243 4.74 -29.31 12.45
CA VAL A 243 3.42 -29.17 13.09
C VAL A 243 3.46 -28.05 14.13
N ALA A 244 4.45 -28.06 15.02
CA ALA A 244 4.67 -27.01 16.00
C ALA A 244 4.82 -25.64 15.33
N PHE A 245 5.68 -25.55 14.31
CA PHE A 245 5.92 -24.33 13.54
C PHE A 245 4.63 -23.81 12.92
N TYR A 246 3.83 -24.67 12.27
CA TYR A 246 2.57 -24.25 11.69
C TYR A 246 1.57 -23.76 12.75
N LEU A 247 1.43 -24.51 13.85
CA LEU A 247 0.48 -24.20 14.92
C LEU A 247 0.80 -22.87 15.59
N MET A 248 2.06 -22.65 15.98
CA MET A 248 2.51 -21.39 16.59
C MET A 248 2.19 -20.18 15.70
N HIS A 249 2.47 -20.27 14.40
CA HIS A 249 2.19 -19.21 13.45
C HIS A 249 0.69 -18.99 13.26
N HIS A 250 -0.08 -20.07 13.10
CA HIS A 250 -1.51 -20.01 12.88
C HIS A 250 -2.26 -19.38 14.07
N VAL A 251 -1.94 -19.80 15.29
CA VAL A 251 -2.55 -19.26 16.51
C VAL A 251 -2.16 -17.79 16.69
N SER A 252 -0.88 -17.44 16.51
CA SER A 252 -0.43 -16.04 16.62
C SER A 252 -1.12 -15.13 15.60
N GLU A 253 -1.32 -15.59 14.37
CA GLU A 253 -2.06 -14.85 13.35
C GLU A 253 -3.54 -14.71 13.68
N TRP A 254 -4.17 -15.79 14.15
CA TRP A 254 -5.57 -15.77 14.60
C TRP A 254 -5.76 -14.73 15.71
N LEU A 255 -4.93 -14.77 16.75
CA LEU A 255 -4.95 -13.79 17.86
C LEU A 255 -4.71 -12.36 17.35
N TYR A 256 -3.72 -12.15 16.48
CA TYR A 256 -3.43 -10.84 15.89
C TYR A 256 -4.59 -10.29 15.07
N PHE A 257 -5.20 -11.12 14.22
CA PHE A 257 -6.33 -10.71 13.39
C PHE A 257 -7.51 -10.27 14.25
N ARG A 258 -7.77 -10.97 15.36
CA ARG A 258 -8.81 -10.59 16.32
C ARG A 258 -8.46 -9.34 17.14
N ALA A 259 -7.20 -9.19 17.55
CA ALA A 259 -6.71 -7.99 18.22
C ALA A 259 -6.82 -6.74 17.33
N SER A 260 -6.51 -6.87 16.04
CA SER A 260 -6.45 -5.74 15.09
C SER A 260 -7.80 -5.16 14.66
N GLY A 261 -8.93 -5.76 15.04
CA GLY A 261 -10.27 -5.21 14.75
C GLY A 261 -10.72 -5.34 13.29
N GLN A 262 -10.08 -6.20 12.50
CA GLN A 262 -10.44 -6.43 11.09
C GLN A 262 -11.72 -7.28 10.91
N ASP A 263 -12.53 -7.44 11.95
CA ASP A 263 -13.79 -8.15 11.88
C ASP A 263 -14.85 -7.33 11.13
N LYS A 264 -15.58 -7.97 10.21
CA LYS A 264 -16.68 -7.35 9.45
C LYS A 264 -17.70 -6.66 10.37
N ARG A 265 -17.99 -7.22 11.55
CA ARG A 265 -18.94 -6.60 12.50
C ARG A 265 -18.39 -5.32 13.12
N HIS A 266 -17.14 -5.34 13.57
CA HIS A 266 -16.49 -4.15 14.09
C HIS A 266 -16.41 -3.06 13.01
N GLN A 267 -16.08 -3.44 11.78
CA GLN A 267 -16.11 -2.53 10.62
C GLN A 267 -17.52 -1.97 10.37
N ASN A 268 -18.57 -2.79 10.47
CA ASN A 268 -19.96 -2.32 10.32
C ASN A 268 -20.39 -1.40 11.48
N LEU A 269 -19.95 -1.68 12.71
CA LEU A 269 -20.17 -0.82 13.87
C LEU A 269 -19.50 0.55 13.65
N LEU A 270 -18.22 0.55 13.25
CA LEU A 270 -17.49 1.77 12.92
C LEU A 270 -18.17 2.55 11.79
N LYS A 271 -18.71 1.87 10.77
CA LYS A 271 -19.51 2.51 9.72
C LYS A 271 -20.78 3.17 10.27
N ARG A 272 -21.52 2.51 11.17
CA ARG A 272 -22.68 3.11 11.85
C ARG A 272 -22.29 4.34 12.67
N MET A 273 -21.14 4.28 13.37
CA MET A 273 -20.61 5.41 14.15
C MET A 273 -20.13 6.60 13.30
N GLN A 274 -19.90 6.38 12.00
CA GLN A 274 -19.55 7.41 11.01
C GLN A 274 -20.77 8.04 10.33
N LYS A 275 -21.98 7.62 10.72
CA LYS A 275 -23.23 8.28 10.30
C LYS A 275 -23.26 9.71 10.85
N GLU A 276 -23.80 10.61 10.05
CA GLU A 276 -24.00 12.02 10.40
C GLU A 276 -25.19 12.16 11.36
N ASN A 277 -25.13 13.13 12.27
CA ASN A 277 -26.22 13.51 13.17
C ASN A 277 -26.84 12.33 13.93
N ILE A 278 -25.98 11.51 14.56
CA ILE A 278 -26.42 10.39 15.40
C ILE A 278 -27.17 10.92 16.62
N SER A 279 -28.37 10.39 16.88
CA SER A 279 -29.16 10.75 18.06
C SER A 279 -28.42 10.35 19.35
N PHE A 280 -28.73 11.00 20.48
CA PHE A 280 -28.08 10.69 21.76
C PHE A 280 -28.24 9.21 22.17
N TYR A 281 -29.40 8.61 21.91
CA TYR A 281 -29.66 7.19 22.21
C TYR A 281 -28.88 6.25 21.29
N GLU A 282 -28.84 6.53 19.97
CA GLU A 282 -28.04 5.75 19.02
C GLU A 282 -26.54 5.87 19.35
N TYR A 283 -26.10 7.05 19.82
CA TYR A 283 -24.74 7.25 20.31
C TYR A 283 -24.43 6.39 21.54
N GLY A 284 -25.36 6.34 22.51
CA GLY A 284 -25.22 5.51 23.71
C GLY A 284 -25.07 4.02 23.37
N GLU A 285 -25.95 3.50 22.51
CA GLU A 285 -25.89 2.12 22.00
C GLU A 285 -24.53 1.83 21.33
N LEU A 286 -24.15 2.65 20.34
CA LEU A 286 -22.90 2.45 19.60
C LEU A 286 -21.66 2.58 20.50
N TRP A 287 -21.69 3.46 21.50
CA TRP A 287 -20.62 3.60 22.48
C TRP A 287 -20.43 2.32 23.31
N THR A 288 -21.53 1.73 23.81
CA THR A 288 -21.46 0.47 24.57
C THR A 288 -20.89 -0.68 23.73
N TRP A 289 -21.36 -0.83 22.50
CA TRP A 289 -20.84 -1.83 21.56
C TRP A 289 -19.36 -1.63 21.25
N GLN A 290 -18.92 -0.39 21.10
CA GLN A 290 -17.52 -0.08 20.86
C GLN A 290 -16.65 -0.46 22.06
N ARG A 291 -17.13 -0.24 23.30
CA ARG A 291 -16.40 -0.65 24.52
C ARG A 291 -16.26 -2.16 24.64
N ILE A 292 -17.33 -2.92 24.35
CA ILE A 292 -17.29 -4.39 24.33
C ILE A 292 -16.26 -4.88 23.31
N HIS A 293 -16.26 -4.31 22.10
CA HIS A 293 -15.29 -4.66 21.08
C HIS A 293 -13.85 -4.31 21.46
N LEU A 294 -13.61 -3.12 22.03
CA LEU A 294 -12.28 -2.71 22.48
C LEU A 294 -11.75 -3.60 23.60
N LEU A 295 -12.61 -4.00 24.55
CA LEU A 295 -12.26 -4.96 25.60
C LEU A 295 -11.84 -6.30 24.97
N GLN A 296 -12.63 -6.81 24.04
CA GLN A 296 -12.32 -8.04 23.32
C GLN A 296 -10.97 -7.93 22.57
N GLN A 297 -10.74 -6.84 21.84
CA GLN A 297 -9.48 -6.58 21.13
C GLN A 297 -8.29 -6.55 22.08
N TRP A 298 -8.45 -5.89 23.24
CA TRP A 298 -7.42 -5.83 24.27
C TRP A 298 -7.10 -7.23 24.83
N THR A 299 -8.12 -8.05 25.11
CA THR A 299 -7.92 -9.44 25.54
C THR A 299 -7.13 -10.24 24.50
N PHE A 300 -7.52 -10.16 23.22
CA PHE A 300 -6.79 -10.83 22.14
C PHE A 300 -5.37 -10.29 21.94
N ALA A 301 -5.16 -8.97 22.11
CA ALA A 301 -3.84 -8.36 22.04
C ALA A 301 -2.94 -8.86 23.18
N SER A 302 -3.45 -8.92 24.40
CA SER A 302 -2.74 -9.47 25.55
C SER A 302 -2.36 -10.94 25.34
N LEU A 303 -3.32 -11.78 24.92
CA LEU A 303 -3.07 -13.19 24.59
C LEU A 303 -2.04 -13.34 23.47
N TYR A 304 -2.12 -12.48 22.44
CA TYR A 304 -1.14 -12.44 21.35
C TYR A 304 0.27 -12.13 21.83
N HIS A 305 0.44 -11.11 22.68
CA HIS A 305 1.75 -10.74 23.23
C HIS A 305 2.32 -11.84 24.12
N ILE A 306 1.49 -12.45 24.97
CA ILE A 306 1.88 -13.58 25.83
C ILE A 306 2.29 -14.78 24.98
N HIS A 307 1.43 -15.21 24.03
CA HIS A 307 1.72 -16.33 23.13
C HIS A 307 3.05 -16.15 22.43
N ARG A 308 3.29 -14.96 21.87
CA ARG A 308 4.54 -14.65 21.18
C ARG A 308 5.75 -14.75 22.09
N ARG A 309 5.69 -14.12 23.27
CA ARG A 309 6.79 -14.14 24.23
C ARG A 309 7.18 -15.56 24.64
N LEU A 310 6.20 -16.44 24.81
CA LEU A 310 6.42 -17.82 25.26
C LEU A 310 6.89 -18.77 24.15
N THR A 311 6.58 -18.48 22.87
CA THR A 311 6.83 -19.41 21.75
C THR A 311 7.95 -18.96 20.80
N ALA A 312 8.29 -17.67 20.77
CA ALA A 312 9.17 -17.13 19.73
C ALA A 312 10.58 -17.69 19.70
N TRP A 313 11.15 -18.02 20.87
CA TRP A 313 12.48 -18.59 20.95
C TRP A 313 12.59 -19.89 20.13
N LYS A 314 11.55 -20.73 20.13
CA LYS A 314 11.54 -22.00 19.39
C LYS A 314 11.40 -21.79 17.89
N CYS A 315 10.60 -20.81 17.47
CA CYS A 315 10.55 -20.39 16.06
C CYS A 315 11.93 -19.93 15.58
N ARG A 316 12.64 -19.10 16.36
CA ARG A 316 13.99 -18.63 16.01
C ARG A 316 14.99 -19.76 15.92
N GLN A 317 14.93 -20.72 16.85
CA GLN A 317 15.77 -21.92 16.79
C GLN A 317 15.55 -22.71 15.50
N ILE A 318 14.27 -22.97 15.15
CA ILE A 318 13.92 -23.69 13.91
C ILE A 318 14.46 -22.93 12.68
N GLU A 319 14.36 -21.60 12.65
CA GLU A 319 14.90 -20.79 11.55
C GLU A 319 16.42 -20.97 11.40
N PHE A 320 17.20 -20.93 12.49
CA PHE A 320 18.65 -21.16 12.42
C PHE A 320 19.01 -22.59 11.97
N GLU A 321 18.26 -23.60 12.41
CA GLU A 321 18.45 -24.99 11.98
C GLU A 321 18.16 -25.15 10.48
N THR A 322 17.12 -24.49 9.98
CA THR A 322 16.76 -24.49 8.56
C THR A 322 17.79 -23.75 7.71
N ASP A 323 18.38 -22.67 8.24
CA ASP A 323 19.49 -21.95 7.61
C ASP A 323 20.73 -22.83 7.48
N ALA A 324 21.09 -23.56 8.54
CA ALA A 324 22.20 -24.50 8.51
C ALA A 324 22.01 -25.58 7.44
N MET A 325 20.78 -26.06 7.23
CA MET A 325 20.48 -27.02 6.17
C MET A 325 20.52 -26.38 4.78
N ALA A 326 20.02 -25.15 4.62
CA ALA A 326 20.12 -24.42 3.36
C ALA A 326 21.58 -24.19 2.94
N ILE A 327 22.45 -23.86 3.91
CA ILE A 327 23.89 -23.69 3.70
C ILE A 327 24.55 -25.00 3.24
N LYS A 328 24.14 -26.16 3.77
CA LYS A 328 24.63 -27.47 3.31
C LYS A 328 24.35 -27.76 1.84
N VAL A 329 23.24 -27.24 1.31
CA VAL A 329 22.84 -27.46 -0.08
C VAL A 329 23.42 -26.40 -1.01
N ALA A 330 23.22 -25.12 -0.69
CA ALA A 330 23.55 -24.01 -1.58
C ALA A 330 24.93 -23.37 -1.30
N GLY A 331 25.53 -23.65 -0.15
CA GLY A 331 26.78 -23.08 0.30
C GLY A 331 26.61 -21.73 1.03
N THR A 332 27.61 -21.39 1.82
CA THR A 332 27.59 -20.20 2.70
C THR A 332 27.46 -18.89 1.92
N GLN A 333 28.16 -18.78 0.78
CA GLN A 333 28.17 -17.56 -0.04
C GLN A 333 26.80 -17.31 -0.69
N ALA A 334 26.20 -18.33 -1.30
CA ALA A 334 24.89 -18.21 -1.95
C ALA A 334 23.79 -17.90 -0.93
N PHE A 335 23.85 -18.52 0.25
CA PHE A 335 22.92 -18.23 1.35
C PHE A 335 23.00 -16.78 1.84
N GLN A 336 24.19 -16.21 1.99
CA GLN A 336 24.33 -14.79 2.35
C GLN A 336 23.88 -13.85 1.21
N ALA A 337 24.25 -14.17 -0.04
CA ALA A 337 23.87 -13.39 -1.21
C ALA A 337 22.34 -13.36 -1.42
N MET A 338 21.65 -14.45 -1.06
CA MET A 338 20.18 -14.55 -1.12
C MET A 338 19.50 -13.43 -0.33
N PHE A 339 19.93 -13.11 0.89
CA PHE A 339 19.33 -12.00 1.67
C PHE A 339 19.47 -10.66 0.95
N MET A 340 20.65 -10.39 0.38
CA MET A 340 20.85 -9.18 -0.41
C MET A 340 19.94 -9.15 -1.65
N ALA A 341 19.79 -10.27 -2.35
CA ALA A 341 18.91 -10.38 -3.51
C ALA A 341 17.42 -10.16 -3.15
N ILE A 342 16.95 -10.73 -2.03
CA ILE A 342 15.59 -10.50 -1.49
C ILE A 342 15.37 -9.00 -1.25
N ARG A 343 16.30 -8.37 -0.52
CA ARG A 343 16.15 -6.96 -0.09
C ARG A 343 16.29 -5.98 -1.24
N ARG A 344 17.16 -6.25 -2.22
CA ARG A 344 17.22 -5.51 -3.49
C ARG A 344 15.91 -5.60 -4.26
N SER A 345 15.34 -6.81 -4.36
CA SER A 345 14.06 -7.02 -5.06
C SER A 345 12.91 -6.25 -4.39
N GLN A 346 12.87 -6.23 -3.05
CA GLN A 346 11.86 -5.48 -2.28
C GLN A 346 12.03 -3.97 -2.38
N PHE A 347 13.28 -3.49 -2.37
CA PHE A 347 13.58 -2.08 -2.60
C PHE A 347 13.15 -1.64 -4.01
N ALA A 348 13.49 -2.44 -5.02
CA ALA A 348 13.11 -2.22 -6.41
C ALA A 348 11.59 -2.28 -6.61
N GLN A 349 10.89 -3.17 -5.91
CA GLN A 349 9.43 -3.27 -5.94
C GLN A 349 8.77 -1.93 -5.61
N LYS A 350 9.24 -1.24 -4.56
CA LYS A 350 8.71 0.07 -4.18
C LYS A 350 8.92 1.10 -5.30
N ALA A 351 10.11 1.15 -5.89
CA ALA A 351 10.41 2.06 -6.99
C ALA A 351 9.54 1.81 -8.24
N VAL A 352 9.38 0.54 -8.62
CA VAL A 352 8.53 0.13 -9.76
C VAL A 352 7.06 0.41 -9.50
N SER A 353 6.58 0.19 -8.27
CA SER A 353 5.19 0.51 -7.88
C SER A 353 4.91 2.00 -8.01
N LEU A 354 5.83 2.86 -7.52
CA LEU A 354 5.73 4.32 -7.68
C LEU A 354 5.82 4.74 -9.16
N GLN A 355 6.64 4.05 -9.96
CA GLN A 355 6.71 4.29 -11.39
C GLN A 355 5.39 3.92 -12.09
N ASN A 356 4.75 2.82 -11.68
CA ASN A 356 3.47 2.39 -12.22
C ASN A 356 2.31 3.32 -11.79
N ASP A 357 2.31 3.79 -10.53
CA ASP A 357 1.37 4.82 -10.06
C ASP A 357 1.50 6.12 -10.88
N TRP A 358 2.73 6.58 -11.11
CA TRP A 358 2.98 7.73 -11.97
C TRP A 358 2.47 7.49 -13.40
N ALA A 359 2.74 6.31 -13.97
CA ALA A 359 2.27 5.96 -15.32
C ALA A 359 0.75 5.95 -15.38
N TRP A 360 0.11 5.42 -14.34
CA TRP A 360 -1.34 5.37 -14.20
C TRP A 360 -1.95 6.76 -14.20
N LYS A 361 -1.38 7.72 -13.48
CA LYS A 361 -1.80 9.13 -13.52
C LYS A 361 -1.70 9.72 -14.94
N ASP A 362 -0.69 9.32 -15.72
CA ASP A 362 -0.55 9.74 -17.12
C ASP A 362 -1.47 8.97 -18.10
N GLY A 363 -2.11 7.90 -17.63
CA GLY A 363 -3.01 7.04 -18.39
C GLY A 363 -2.45 5.64 -18.65
N TYR A 364 -1.14 5.43 -18.60
CA TYR A 364 -0.50 4.17 -18.94
C TYR A 364 -0.44 3.17 -17.78
N LEU A 365 -0.21 1.89 -18.10
CA LEU A 365 0.06 0.84 -17.13
C LEU A 365 1.35 0.12 -17.50
N LEU A 366 2.06 -0.40 -16.50
CA LEU A 366 3.21 -1.27 -16.73
C LEU A 366 2.74 -2.63 -17.28
N ASP A 367 3.40 -3.14 -18.31
CA ASP A 367 3.06 -4.43 -18.93
C ASP A 367 3.69 -5.64 -18.20
N ASP A 368 4.94 -5.52 -17.75
CA ASP A 368 5.75 -6.62 -17.23
C ASP A 368 6.33 -6.26 -15.84
N TYR A 369 5.53 -6.47 -14.79
CA TYR A 369 5.86 -6.03 -13.43
C TYR A 369 7.09 -6.75 -12.85
N ALA A 370 7.12 -8.08 -12.89
CA ALA A 370 8.19 -8.83 -12.25
C ALA A 370 9.55 -8.63 -12.94
N LEU A 371 9.57 -8.50 -14.28
CA LEU A 371 10.80 -8.19 -15.00
C LEU A 371 11.26 -6.76 -14.74
N ALA A 372 10.34 -5.79 -14.65
CA ALA A 372 10.67 -4.43 -14.29
C ALA A 372 11.32 -4.34 -12.89
N VAL A 373 10.81 -5.12 -11.92
CA VAL A 373 11.42 -5.24 -10.59
C VAL A 373 12.83 -5.83 -10.67
N SER A 374 13.03 -6.89 -11.46
CA SER A 374 14.37 -7.48 -11.67
C SER A 374 15.35 -6.50 -12.31
N LEU A 375 14.94 -5.80 -13.36
CA LEU A 375 15.76 -4.80 -14.03
C LEU A 375 16.14 -3.65 -13.09
N GLU A 376 15.23 -3.25 -12.19
CA GLU A 376 15.52 -2.19 -11.24
C GLU A 376 16.34 -2.64 -10.04
N ALA A 377 16.20 -3.89 -9.61
CA ALA A 377 17.06 -4.49 -8.58
C ALA A 377 18.54 -4.53 -9.00
N ARG A 378 18.83 -4.60 -10.31
CA ARG A 378 20.19 -4.57 -10.87
C ARG A 378 20.82 -3.17 -10.92
N LYS A 379 20.00 -2.11 -10.88
CA LYS A 379 20.43 -0.71 -11.08
C LYS A 379 20.57 0.09 -9.77
N ILE A 380 20.53 -0.58 -8.63
CA ILE A 380 20.57 0.08 -7.32
C ILE A 380 21.93 0.73 -7.09
N SER A 381 21.93 2.04 -6.80
CA SER A 381 23.14 2.81 -6.49
C SER A 381 23.85 2.32 -5.22
N GLN A 382 25.14 2.63 -5.08
CA GLN A 382 25.93 2.23 -3.91
C GLN A 382 25.36 2.82 -2.59
N ALA A 383 24.85 4.05 -2.62
CA ALA A 383 24.19 4.66 -1.46
C ALA A 383 22.94 3.86 -1.02
N ASN A 384 22.11 3.42 -1.98
CA ASN A 384 20.93 2.61 -1.67
C ASN A 384 21.31 1.20 -1.20
N VAL A 385 22.43 0.64 -1.68
CA VAL A 385 22.98 -0.62 -1.17
C VAL A 385 23.36 -0.50 0.31
N GLN A 386 24.01 0.59 0.72
CA GLN A 386 24.33 0.83 2.13
C GLN A 386 23.06 0.97 2.98
N GLN A 387 22.04 1.68 2.47
CA GLN A 387 20.74 1.78 3.15
C GLN A 387 20.08 0.40 3.34
N ILE A 388 20.14 -0.47 2.33
CA ILE A 388 19.64 -1.84 2.41
C ILE A 388 20.38 -2.62 3.51
N GLN A 389 21.72 -2.53 3.55
CA GLN A 389 22.55 -3.23 4.53
C GLN A 389 22.29 -2.74 5.96
N GLN A 390 22.09 -1.44 6.16
CA GLN A 390 21.66 -0.88 7.46
C GLN A 390 20.29 -1.44 7.88
N GLY A 391 19.44 -1.81 6.93
CA GLY A 391 18.16 -2.46 7.17
C GLY A 391 18.26 -3.89 7.70
N PHE A 392 19.40 -4.57 7.58
CA PHE A 392 19.55 -5.99 7.97
C PHE A 392 19.48 -6.22 9.48
N SER A 393 19.76 -5.19 10.29
CA SER A 393 19.61 -5.25 11.76
C SER A 393 18.17 -5.04 12.23
N LYS A 394 17.27 -4.58 11.36
CA LYS A 394 15.86 -4.36 11.72
C LYS A 394 15.13 -5.69 11.86
N THR A 395 14.35 -5.83 12.92
CA THR A 395 13.51 -7.00 13.15
C THR A 395 12.49 -7.17 12.02
N ILE A 396 12.49 -8.33 11.37
CA ILE A 396 11.55 -8.66 10.28
C ILE A 396 10.19 -9.05 10.87
N SER A 397 10.21 -9.97 11.83
CA SER A 397 9.05 -10.36 12.62
C SER A 397 9.48 -10.78 14.01
N TYR A 398 8.56 -10.88 14.96
CA TYR A 398 8.92 -11.31 16.32
C TYR A 398 9.45 -12.76 16.38
N PHE A 399 8.95 -13.63 15.50
CA PHE A 399 9.33 -15.06 15.43
C PHE A 399 10.56 -15.35 14.58
N CYS A 400 10.91 -14.47 13.64
CA CYS A 400 12.08 -14.63 12.79
C CYS A 400 13.22 -13.71 13.30
N PRO A 401 14.44 -14.22 13.50
CA PRO A 401 15.61 -13.38 13.72
C PRO A 401 15.81 -12.38 12.56
N ASN A 402 16.53 -11.29 12.79
CA ASN A 402 16.86 -10.35 11.72
C ASN A 402 17.91 -10.96 10.75
N ASP A 403 18.05 -10.38 9.55
CA ASP A 403 18.97 -10.94 8.53
C ASP A 403 20.42 -10.94 9.03
N LEU A 404 20.83 -9.93 9.81
CA LEU A 404 22.18 -9.80 10.35
C LEU A 404 22.53 -10.97 11.29
N GLU A 405 21.65 -11.29 12.23
CA GLU A 405 21.79 -12.42 13.17
C GLU A 405 21.91 -13.75 12.41
N ARG A 406 21.07 -13.95 11.39
CA ARG A 406 21.09 -15.17 10.55
C ARG A 406 22.38 -15.29 9.76
N MET A 407 22.87 -14.19 9.17
CA MET A 407 24.15 -14.18 8.47
C MET A 407 25.34 -14.38 9.41
N GLN A 408 25.30 -13.85 10.64
CA GLN A 408 26.32 -14.09 11.65
C GLN A 408 26.35 -15.56 12.07
N ALA A 409 25.17 -16.16 12.34
CA ALA A 409 25.06 -17.59 12.62
C ALA A 409 25.59 -18.43 11.44
N ALA A 410 25.30 -18.03 10.20
CA ALA A 410 25.83 -18.69 9.01
C ALA A 410 27.36 -18.61 8.89
N LYS A 411 27.99 -17.51 9.36
CA LYS A 411 29.46 -17.36 9.39
C LYS A 411 30.14 -18.21 10.47
N ALA A 412 29.42 -18.52 11.55
CA ALA A 412 29.93 -19.38 12.62
C ALA A 412 29.99 -20.85 12.20
N LEU A 413 29.24 -21.24 11.16
CA LEU A 413 29.32 -22.58 10.58
C LEU A 413 30.55 -22.69 9.66
N PRO A 414 31.15 -23.90 9.54
CA PRO A 414 32.22 -24.14 8.58
C PRO A 414 31.81 -23.71 7.17
N VAL A 415 32.73 -23.06 6.44
CA VAL A 415 32.46 -22.60 5.07
C VAL A 415 32.21 -23.82 4.18
N GLN A 416 31.01 -23.89 3.60
CA GLN A 416 30.60 -24.99 2.74
C GLN A 416 30.41 -24.50 1.30
N LYS A 417 30.90 -25.30 0.36
CA LYS A 417 30.66 -25.10 -1.07
C LYS A 417 29.29 -25.66 -1.42
N GLY A 418 28.51 -24.90 -2.18
CA GLY A 418 27.22 -25.36 -2.67
C GLY A 418 27.35 -26.51 -3.66
N LEU A 419 26.29 -27.32 -3.74
CA LEU A 419 26.18 -28.42 -4.70
C LEU A 419 26.03 -27.90 -6.14
N LEU A 420 25.40 -26.74 -6.30
CA LEU A 420 25.25 -26.06 -7.57
C LEU A 420 26.41 -25.05 -7.76
N LYS A 421 27.16 -25.24 -8.83
CA LYS A 421 28.32 -24.44 -9.25
C LYS A 421 28.04 -23.49 -10.41
N ALA A 422 26.97 -23.72 -11.16
CA ALA A 422 26.67 -22.94 -12.36
C ALA A 422 26.19 -21.52 -12.00
N ALA A 423 26.84 -20.51 -12.57
CA ALA A 423 26.46 -19.11 -12.44
C ALA A 423 25.39 -18.75 -13.49
N VAL A 424 24.18 -19.29 -13.31
CA VAL A 424 23.04 -19.07 -14.21
C VAL A 424 21.98 -18.24 -13.50
N GLU A 425 21.27 -17.38 -14.22
CA GLU A 425 20.13 -16.63 -13.66
C GLU A 425 18.91 -17.54 -13.49
N ALA A 426 18.21 -17.42 -12.37
CA ALA A 426 17.08 -18.31 -12.05
C ALA A 426 15.89 -18.14 -13.01
N ARG A 427 15.78 -17.00 -13.73
CA ARG A 427 14.74 -16.79 -14.75
C ARG A 427 14.75 -17.83 -15.88
N TYR A 428 15.88 -18.48 -16.14
CA TYR A 428 15.99 -19.55 -17.13
C TYR A 428 15.39 -20.88 -16.67
N LEU A 429 14.95 -20.98 -15.42
CA LEU A 429 14.13 -22.12 -14.97
C LEU A 429 12.70 -22.08 -15.54
N LEU A 430 12.29 -20.94 -16.11
CA LEU A 430 11.02 -20.71 -16.79
C LEU A 430 11.23 -20.72 -18.31
N GLU A 431 10.32 -21.31 -19.07
CA GLU A 431 10.40 -21.33 -20.55
C GLU A 431 10.19 -19.94 -21.15
N GLN A 432 9.17 -19.22 -20.67
CA GLN A 432 8.78 -17.90 -21.19
C GLN A 432 8.58 -16.88 -20.06
N PRO A 433 9.66 -16.43 -19.39
CA PRO A 433 9.58 -15.59 -18.19
C PRO A 433 8.84 -14.27 -18.43
N SER A 434 9.11 -13.56 -19.53
CA SER A 434 8.43 -12.29 -19.81
C SER A 434 6.93 -12.47 -20.08
N LEU A 435 6.52 -13.51 -20.83
CA LEU A 435 5.10 -13.78 -21.07
C LEU A 435 4.37 -14.06 -19.75
N LEU A 436 4.98 -14.88 -18.89
CA LEU A 436 4.41 -15.22 -17.59
C LEU A 436 4.24 -13.97 -16.71
N SER A 437 5.25 -13.11 -16.67
CA SER A 437 5.17 -11.86 -15.92
C SER A 437 4.07 -10.93 -16.44
N LYS A 438 3.93 -10.78 -17.76
CA LYS A 438 2.84 -9.99 -18.38
C LYS A 438 1.46 -10.54 -18.02
N GLN A 439 1.30 -11.87 -18.06
CA GLN A 439 0.05 -12.53 -17.65
C GLN A 439 -0.28 -12.27 -16.18
N LEU A 440 0.69 -12.43 -15.27
CA LEU A 440 0.50 -12.15 -13.85
C LEU A 440 0.15 -10.68 -13.60
N THR A 441 0.81 -9.75 -14.30
CA THR A 441 0.55 -8.31 -14.23
C THR A 441 -0.88 -7.98 -14.65
N LEU A 442 -1.37 -8.57 -15.75
CA LEU A 442 -2.74 -8.39 -16.21
C LEU A 442 -3.78 -8.99 -15.26
N LEU A 443 -3.51 -10.17 -14.69
CA LEU A 443 -4.36 -10.77 -13.67
C LEU A 443 -4.51 -9.83 -12.47
N ASP A 444 -3.43 -9.13 -12.11
CA ASP A 444 -3.47 -8.17 -11.03
C ASP A 444 -4.36 -6.96 -11.34
N TYR A 445 -4.25 -6.38 -12.54
CA TYR A 445 -5.10 -5.27 -12.95
C TYR A 445 -6.58 -5.66 -13.05
N HIS A 446 -6.88 -6.85 -13.57
CA HIS A 446 -8.25 -7.35 -13.69
C HIS A 446 -8.90 -7.57 -12.32
N ALA A 447 -8.15 -8.10 -11.35
CA ALA A 447 -8.64 -8.25 -9.98
C ALA A 447 -8.99 -6.89 -9.35
N ASN A 448 -8.22 -5.85 -9.66
CA ASN A 448 -8.46 -4.48 -9.20
C ASN A 448 -9.47 -3.72 -10.08
N SER A 449 -10.32 -4.43 -10.83
CA SER A 449 -11.42 -3.87 -11.64
C SER A 449 -10.99 -2.90 -12.74
N ILE A 450 -9.73 -2.91 -13.16
CA ILE A 450 -9.25 -2.12 -14.31
C ILE A 450 -9.69 -2.82 -15.61
N LYS A 451 -10.77 -2.32 -16.20
CA LYS A 451 -11.31 -2.85 -17.46
C LYS A 451 -10.35 -2.59 -18.62
N MET A 452 -10.19 -3.58 -19.50
CA MET A 452 -9.33 -3.50 -20.70
C MET A 452 -7.87 -3.10 -20.42
N ALA A 453 -7.31 -3.48 -19.26
CA ALA A 453 -5.96 -3.12 -18.83
C ALA A 453 -4.88 -3.36 -19.91
N HIS A 454 -4.98 -4.45 -20.68
CA HIS A 454 -4.07 -4.79 -21.77
C HIS A 454 -3.90 -3.69 -22.83
N LYS A 455 -4.91 -2.84 -23.07
CA LYS A 455 -4.83 -1.73 -24.05
C LYS A 455 -3.95 -0.57 -23.57
N PHE A 456 -3.70 -0.52 -22.27
CA PHE A 456 -3.02 0.59 -21.60
C PHE A 456 -1.60 0.22 -21.16
N CYS A 457 -1.27 -1.07 -21.23
CA CYS A 457 0.03 -1.62 -20.91
C CYS A 457 1.12 -1.13 -21.89
N VAL A 458 2.21 -0.65 -21.34
CA VAL A 458 3.42 -0.21 -22.04
C VAL A 458 4.67 -0.71 -21.30
N SER A 459 5.78 -0.81 -22.02
CA SER A 459 7.05 -1.26 -21.45
C SER A 459 7.56 -0.31 -20.37
N SER A 460 8.29 -0.86 -19.39
CA SER A 460 8.94 -0.08 -18.34
C SER A 460 9.88 1.00 -18.87
N GLU A 461 10.56 0.75 -19.99
CA GLU A 461 11.45 1.69 -20.69
C GLU A 461 10.67 2.89 -21.25
N LYS A 462 9.54 2.64 -21.90
CA LYS A 462 8.67 3.71 -22.42
C LYS A 462 8.14 4.58 -21.28
N ILE A 463 7.77 3.99 -20.14
CA ILE A 463 7.34 4.76 -18.96
C ILE A 463 8.49 5.64 -18.44
N ARG A 464 9.73 5.14 -18.40
CA ARG A 464 10.89 5.93 -17.98
C ARG A 464 11.12 7.13 -18.90
N ALA A 465 11.07 6.92 -20.22
CA ALA A 465 11.22 7.99 -21.20
C ALA A 465 10.12 9.06 -21.06
N LEU A 466 8.86 8.65 -20.88
CA LEU A 466 7.74 9.57 -20.64
C LEU A 466 7.94 10.38 -19.35
N LYS A 467 8.40 9.72 -18.28
CA LYS A 467 8.67 10.38 -17.00
C LYS A 467 9.79 11.39 -17.09
N GLN A 468 10.92 11.03 -17.72
CA GLN A 468 12.04 11.96 -17.95
C GLN A 468 11.59 13.19 -18.75
N LYS A 469 10.79 12.99 -19.81
CA LYS A 469 10.22 14.11 -20.59
C LYS A 469 9.34 15.02 -19.71
N LYS A 470 8.51 14.45 -18.83
CA LYS A 470 7.69 15.21 -17.90
C LYS A 470 8.54 15.98 -16.88
N ASP A 471 9.52 15.34 -16.27
CA ASP A 471 10.38 15.95 -15.25
C ASP A 471 11.21 17.11 -15.84
N ALA A 472 11.68 16.97 -17.08
CA ALA A 472 12.28 18.05 -17.84
C ALA A 472 11.30 19.21 -18.08
N GLY A 473 10.06 18.90 -18.47
CA GLY A 473 8.99 19.89 -18.63
C GLY A 473 8.67 20.64 -17.32
N LEU A 474 8.61 19.93 -16.19
CA LEU A 474 8.40 20.53 -14.87
C LEU A 474 9.54 21.47 -14.48
N THR A 475 10.79 21.05 -14.73
CA THR A 475 11.98 21.90 -14.50
C THR A 475 11.90 23.17 -15.35
N GLN A 476 11.43 23.05 -16.60
CA GLN A 476 11.24 24.21 -17.45
C GLN A 476 10.09 25.11 -16.99
N ALA A 477 8.97 24.54 -16.51
CA ALA A 477 7.87 25.31 -15.92
C ALA A 477 8.32 26.13 -14.71
N LYS A 478 9.09 25.53 -13.81
CA LYS A 478 9.68 26.23 -12.65
C LYS A 478 10.51 27.45 -13.07
N ARG A 479 11.31 27.31 -14.13
CA ARG A 479 12.10 28.43 -14.68
C ARG A 479 11.24 29.47 -15.39
N TYR A 480 10.27 29.04 -16.18
CA TYR A 480 9.43 29.93 -16.99
C TYR A 480 8.51 30.79 -16.15
N PHE A 481 7.88 30.20 -15.11
CA PHE A 481 6.96 30.86 -14.17
C PHE A 481 7.63 31.35 -12.88
N ASP A 482 8.96 31.43 -12.82
CA ASP A 482 9.75 31.83 -11.63
C ASP A 482 9.29 31.19 -10.30
N ASN A 483 9.10 29.87 -10.30
CA ASN A 483 8.66 29.02 -9.17
C ASN A 483 7.27 29.33 -8.59
N ARG A 484 6.44 30.15 -9.25
CA ARG A 484 5.13 30.56 -8.72
C ARG A 484 4.09 29.44 -8.61
N GLY A 485 4.26 28.37 -9.37
CA GLY A 485 3.32 27.23 -9.44
C GLY A 485 3.47 26.17 -8.35
N GLU A 486 4.44 26.28 -7.43
CA GLU A 486 4.73 25.18 -6.47
C GLU A 486 3.70 25.01 -5.35
N HIS A 487 3.02 26.09 -4.95
CA HIS A 487 2.15 26.09 -3.75
C HIS A 487 0.73 26.61 -4.00
N ARG A 488 0.43 27.01 -5.23
CA ARG A 488 -0.90 27.49 -5.63
C ARG A 488 -1.11 27.37 -7.13
N ILE A 489 -2.38 27.41 -7.51
CA ILE A 489 -2.78 27.59 -8.90
C ILE A 489 -2.64 29.07 -9.26
N LEU A 490 -1.99 29.35 -10.40
CA LEU A 490 -1.81 30.71 -10.92
C LEU A 490 -3.15 31.26 -11.41
N LYS A 491 -3.37 32.57 -11.27
CA LYS A 491 -4.46 33.25 -11.96
C LYS A 491 -4.06 33.42 -13.43
N PHE A 492 -4.30 32.37 -14.21
CA PHE A 492 -3.90 32.28 -15.60
C PHE A 492 -5.05 32.73 -16.52
N GLU A 493 -5.47 33.99 -16.40
CA GLU A 493 -6.56 34.59 -17.18
C GLU A 493 -6.17 36.00 -17.61
N PRO A 494 -6.82 36.59 -18.65
CA PRO A 494 -6.53 37.92 -19.11
C PRO A 494 -6.54 38.98 -18.00
N THR A 495 -5.65 39.96 -18.11
CA THR A 495 -5.65 41.13 -17.22
C THR A 495 -6.80 42.09 -17.57
N HIS A 496 -7.27 42.83 -16.56
CA HIS A 496 -8.17 43.97 -16.76
C HIS A 496 -7.38 45.30 -16.89
N GLU A 497 -6.09 45.29 -16.59
CA GLU A 497 -5.21 46.44 -16.70
C GLU A 497 -4.80 46.64 -18.16
N ARG A 498 -5.18 47.78 -18.76
CA ARG A 498 -4.95 48.06 -20.18
C ARG A 498 -3.48 47.97 -20.56
N ASP A 499 -2.59 48.51 -19.73
CA ASP A 499 -1.16 48.55 -20.01
C ASP A 499 -0.57 47.14 -20.11
N VAL A 500 -0.90 46.27 -19.15
CA VAL A 500 -0.43 44.88 -19.15
C VAL A 500 -1.03 44.09 -20.31
N SER A 501 -2.28 44.37 -20.72
CA SER A 501 -2.92 43.65 -21.85
C SER A 501 -2.26 43.90 -23.20
N GLN A 502 -1.42 44.94 -23.30
CA GLN A 502 -0.71 45.32 -24.52
C GLN A 502 0.77 44.93 -24.49
N PHE A 503 1.25 44.32 -23.42
CA PHE A 503 2.65 43.92 -23.34
C PHE A 503 2.97 42.87 -24.39
N ASP A 504 4.04 43.12 -25.15
CA ASP A 504 4.72 42.07 -25.91
C ASP A 504 5.51 41.12 -24.97
N ILE A 505 6.16 40.11 -25.56
CA ILE A 505 6.92 39.13 -24.78
C ILE A 505 8.08 39.78 -24.01
N GLN A 506 8.78 40.74 -24.60
CA GLN A 506 9.96 41.36 -24.00
C GLN A 506 9.56 42.33 -22.88
N GLN A 507 8.54 43.16 -23.12
CA GLN A 507 7.92 44.03 -22.12
C GLN A 507 7.41 43.23 -20.92
N SER A 508 6.76 42.09 -21.16
CA SER A 508 6.33 41.19 -20.08
C SER A 508 7.51 40.67 -19.26
N ILE A 509 8.61 40.26 -19.92
CA ILE A 509 9.82 39.79 -19.24
C ILE A 509 10.49 40.89 -18.43
N ASP A 510 10.59 42.10 -18.98
CA ASP A 510 11.24 43.23 -18.31
C ASP A 510 10.42 43.71 -17.12
N HIS A 511 9.09 43.71 -17.24
CA HIS A 511 8.20 43.92 -16.09
C HIS A 511 8.43 42.87 -15.00
N ILE A 512 8.44 41.57 -15.35
CA ILE A 512 8.71 40.49 -14.39
C ILE A 512 10.07 40.70 -13.70
N ARG A 513 11.10 41.11 -14.44
CA ARG A 513 12.44 41.37 -13.89
C ARG A 513 12.44 42.56 -12.92
N ALA A 514 11.81 43.66 -13.30
CA ALA A 514 11.75 44.88 -12.50
C ALA A 514 11.10 44.64 -11.14
N TYR A 515 10.00 43.91 -11.10
CA TYR A 515 9.22 43.67 -9.87
C TYR A 515 9.53 42.34 -9.17
N ARG A 516 10.54 41.60 -9.65
CA ARG A 516 10.86 40.24 -9.16
C ARG A 516 11.12 40.16 -7.66
N VAL A 517 11.81 41.16 -7.10
CA VAL A 517 12.19 41.18 -5.68
C VAL A 517 10.96 41.37 -4.80
N GLU A 518 10.08 42.30 -5.17
CA GLU A 518 8.82 42.56 -4.48
C GLU A 518 7.89 41.36 -4.57
N ASP A 519 7.78 40.78 -5.76
CA ASP A 519 7.00 39.58 -6.00
C ASP A 519 7.46 38.40 -5.13
N ARG A 520 8.78 38.17 -5.02
CA ARG A 520 9.33 37.15 -4.10
C ARG A 520 9.00 37.42 -2.63
N LYS A 521 8.97 38.69 -2.20
CA LYS A 521 8.52 39.05 -0.85
C LYS A 521 7.05 38.68 -0.66
N HIS A 522 6.18 38.97 -1.63
CA HIS A 522 4.77 38.57 -1.59
C HIS A 522 4.62 37.05 -1.52
N GLN A 523 5.35 36.29 -2.35
CA GLN A 523 5.32 34.82 -2.32
C GLN A 523 5.74 34.25 -0.95
N SER A 524 6.83 34.76 -0.36
CA SER A 524 7.29 34.35 0.97
C SER A 524 6.27 34.68 2.06
N THR A 525 5.72 35.90 2.03
CA THR A 525 4.69 36.35 2.98
C THR A 525 3.43 35.49 2.87
N ALA A 526 2.94 35.22 1.66
CA ALA A 526 1.77 34.37 1.43
C ALA A 526 2.01 32.94 1.96
N MET A 527 3.18 32.35 1.70
CA MET A 527 3.52 31.02 2.21
C MET A 527 3.55 30.98 3.75
N ASN A 528 4.12 32.00 4.39
CA ASN A 528 4.17 32.09 5.85
C ASN A 528 2.78 32.30 6.46
N LEU A 529 1.95 33.15 5.87
CA LEU A 529 0.55 33.35 6.28
C LEU A 529 -0.25 32.06 6.10
N PHE A 530 -0.15 31.39 4.96
CA PHE A 530 -0.85 30.13 4.71
C PHE A 530 -0.51 29.05 5.74
N LYS A 531 0.78 28.88 6.09
CA LYS A 531 1.21 27.95 7.15
C LYS A 531 0.59 28.29 8.52
N ARG A 532 0.46 29.57 8.85
CA ARG A 532 -0.18 30.03 10.10
C ARG A 532 -1.70 29.82 10.08
N ILE A 533 -2.35 30.11 8.96
CA ILE A 533 -3.78 29.85 8.73
C ILE A 533 -4.04 28.35 8.87
N GLU A 534 -3.25 27.50 8.22
CA GLU A 534 -3.38 26.04 8.29
C GLU A 534 -3.31 25.56 9.74
N LYS A 535 -2.27 25.95 10.50
CA LYS A 535 -2.13 25.56 11.91
C LYS A 535 -3.32 26.03 12.76
N THR A 536 -3.74 27.28 12.61
CA THR A 536 -4.82 27.87 13.41
C THR A 536 -6.17 27.24 13.05
N TYR A 537 -6.43 27.03 11.77
CA TYR A 537 -7.63 26.38 11.27
C TYR A 537 -7.78 24.96 11.84
N ILE A 538 -6.72 24.16 11.84
CA ILE A 538 -6.75 22.81 12.43
C ILE A 538 -7.10 22.86 13.92
N VAL A 539 -6.50 23.79 14.67
CA VAL A 539 -6.73 23.94 16.11
C VAL A 539 -8.19 24.27 16.41
N GLU A 540 -8.78 25.21 15.67
CA GLU A 540 -10.18 25.60 15.85
C GLU A 540 -11.14 24.48 15.48
N ARG A 541 -10.89 23.74 14.39
CA ARG A 541 -11.71 22.57 14.01
C ARG A 541 -11.66 21.45 15.05
N LEU A 542 -10.48 21.18 15.64
CA LEU A 542 -10.34 20.22 16.72
C LEU A 542 -11.07 20.67 18.00
N ARG A 543 -11.01 21.96 18.34
CA ARG A 543 -11.72 22.54 19.50
C ARG A 543 -13.23 22.51 19.33
N ALA A 544 -13.73 22.90 18.17
CA ALA A 544 -15.15 22.80 17.83
C ALA A 544 -15.67 21.37 17.99
N SER A 545 -14.83 20.38 17.66
CA SER A 545 -15.10 18.95 17.84
C SER A 545 -14.82 18.42 19.25
N LYS A 546 -14.45 19.28 20.22
CA LYS A 546 -14.08 18.93 21.61
C LYS A 546 -12.97 17.86 21.69
N LEU A 547 -12.05 17.88 20.73
CA LEU A 547 -10.89 16.98 20.71
C LEU A 547 -9.67 17.63 21.39
N PRO A 548 -8.85 16.84 22.11
CA PRO A 548 -7.65 17.36 22.76
C PRO A 548 -6.59 17.74 21.73
N VAL A 549 -6.36 19.05 21.54
CA VAL A 549 -5.40 19.58 20.55
C VAL A 549 -3.99 19.02 20.75
N HIS A 550 -3.50 18.98 21.99
CA HIS A 550 -2.16 18.48 22.34
C HIS A 550 -1.88 17.05 21.87
N LYS A 551 -2.94 16.23 21.70
CA LYS A 551 -2.81 14.84 21.23
C LYS A 551 -2.46 14.76 19.74
N TYR A 552 -2.93 15.73 18.96
CA TYR A 552 -2.76 15.75 17.50
C TYR A 552 -1.67 16.72 17.06
N MET A 553 -1.41 17.76 17.84
CA MET A 553 -0.36 18.74 17.60
C MET A 553 0.44 18.91 18.90
N PRO A 554 1.56 18.19 19.07
CA PRO A 554 2.39 18.27 20.29
C PRO A 554 3.23 19.55 20.38
N GLU A 555 3.28 20.37 19.32
CA GLU A 555 3.89 21.71 19.39
C GLU A 555 3.01 22.64 20.24
N ASP A 556 3.62 23.49 21.07
CA ASP A 556 2.94 24.45 21.96
C ASP A 556 2.04 25.43 21.19
N VAL A 557 0.77 25.05 21.03
CA VAL A 557 -0.26 25.95 20.51
C VAL A 557 -0.81 26.77 21.67
N ILE A 558 -0.22 27.94 21.89
CA ILE A 558 -0.79 28.96 22.78
C ILE A 558 -2.19 29.30 22.27
N GLY A 559 -3.22 28.95 23.05
CA GLY A 559 -4.58 29.34 22.74
C GLY A 559 -4.74 30.85 22.86
N LYS A 560 -4.98 31.52 21.74
CA LYS A 560 -5.44 32.91 21.75
C LYS A 560 -6.91 32.94 22.18
N LYS A 561 -7.28 33.86 23.08
CA LYS A 561 -8.66 34.07 23.55
C LYS A 561 -9.64 34.39 22.41
N GLU A 562 -9.16 34.87 21.27
CA GLU A 562 -9.93 35.26 20.08
C GLU A 562 -9.39 34.58 18.81
N ALA A 563 -9.32 33.25 18.82
CA ALA A 563 -8.71 32.50 17.72
C ALA A 563 -9.48 32.63 16.39
N ASP A 564 -10.81 32.69 16.42
CA ASP A 564 -11.64 32.90 15.22
C ASP A 564 -11.40 34.27 14.58
N ALA A 565 -11.41 35.35 15.37
CA ALA A 565 -11.11 36.69 14.86
C ALA A 565 -9.67 36.78 14.32
N TYR A 566 -8.71 36.13 14.98
CA TYR A 566 -7.34 36.05 14.50
C TYR A 566 -7.21 35.26 13.19
N LEU A 567 -7.96 34.17 13.03
CA LEU A 567 -8.01 33.38 11.79
C LEU A 567 -8.56 34.23 10.64
N THR A 568 -9.69 34.91 10.84
CA THR A 568 -10.29 35.82 9.85
C THR A 568 -9.32 36.92 9.43
N TYR A 569 -8.68 37.59 10.40
CA TYR A 569 -7.66 38.60 10.13
C TYR A 569 -6.51 38.05 9.27
N MET A 570 -5.98 36.86 9.58
CA MET A 570 -4.93 36.26 8.77
C MET A 570 -5.39 35.90 7.36
N GLN A 571 -6.62 35.42 7.19
CA GLN A 571 -7.21 35.11 5.89
C GLN A 571 -7.37 36.36 5.03
N GLU A 572 -7.77 37.49 5.61
CA GLU A 572 -7.84 38.79 4.93
C GLU A 572 -6.46 39.26 4.47
N GLN A 573 -5.46 39.21 5.36
CA GLN A 573 -4.07 39.56 5.01
C GLN A 573 -3.52 38.65 3.91
N TYR A 574 -3.81 37.34 3.98
CA TYR A 574 -3.43 36.40 2.94
C TYR A 574 -4.09 36.75 1.60
N GLY A 575 -5.40 37.06 1.60
CA GLY A 575 -6.12 37.50 0.41
C GLY A 575 -5.53 38.76 -0.23
N ALA A 576 -5.14 39.74 0.58
CA ALA A 576 -4.50 40.97 0.11
C ALA A 576 -3.16 40.70 -0.59
N VAL A 577 -2.30 39.85 0.00
CA VAL A 577 -1.02 39.46 -0.60
C VAL A 577 -1.22 38.62 -1.86
N VAL A 578 -2.19 37.69 -1.86
CA VAL A 578 -2.52 36.88 -3.04
C VAL A 578 -2.98 37.77 -4.19
N LYS A 579 -3.76 38.83 -3.93
CA LYS A 579 -4.19 39.78 -4.98
C LYS A 579 -3.00 40.44 -5.70
N GLN A 580 -1.96 40.82 -4.95
CA GLN A 580 -0.72 41.36 -5.53
C GLN A 580 0.01 40.31 -6.39
N MET A 581 0.06 39.07 -5.92
CA MET A 581 0.62 37.97 -6.69
C MET A 581 -0.22 37.69 -7.96
N GLU A 582 -1.54 37.76 -7.87
CA GLU A 582 -2.43 37.54 -9.00
C GLU A 582 -2.20 38.56 -10.14
N GLN A 583 -1.84 39.81 -9.85
CA GLN A 583 -1.49 40.79 -10.89
C GLN A 583 -0.25 40.34 -11.69
N MET A 584 0.79 39.88 -10.98
CA MET A 584 1.98 39.33 -11.62
C MET A 584 1.68 38.06 -12.43
N ASP A 585 0.73 37.21 -12.00
CA ASP A 585 0.32 36.03 -12.79
C ASP A 585 -0.25 36.40 -14.15
N GLN A 586 -0.99 37.51 -14.23
CA GLN A 586 -1.59 37.98 -15.48
C GLN A 586 -0.53 38.50 -16.46
N VAL A 587 0.63 38.97 -15.96
CA VAL A 587 1.81 39.26 -16.80
C VAL A 587 2.40 37.97 -17.40
N PHE A 588 2.47 36.89 -16.62
CA PHE A 588 2.87 35.58 -17.16
C PHE A 588 1.84 35.01 -18.15
N TYR A 589 0.55 35.26 -17.92
CA TYR A 589 -0.50 34.93 -18.90
C TYR A 589 -0.28 35.70 -20.20
N GLN A 590 -0.09 37.02 -20.13
CA GLN A 590 0.13 37.86 -21.31
C GLN A 590 1.36 37.41 -22.12
N ARG A 591 2.49 37.19 -21.44
CA ARG A 591 3.71 36.64 -22.06
C ARG A 591 3.45 35.34 -22.82
N ALA A 592 2.68 34.43 -22.23
CA ALA A 592 2.35 33.15 -22.85
C ALA A 592 1.33 33.31 -23.98
N HIS A 593 0.37 34.24 -23.84
CA HIS A 593 -0.63 34.57 -24.85
C HIS A 593 0.01 35.12 -26.12
N GLU A 594 0.90 36.12 -25.98
CA GLU A 594 1.65 36.67 -27.12
C GLU A 594 2.56 35.65 -27.77
N CYS A 595 3.23 34.81 -26.98
CA CYS A 595 3.98 33.69 -27.53
C CYS A 595 3.09 32.78 -28.37
N LEU A 596 1.88 32.44 -27.89
CA LEU A 596 0.94 31.59 -28.62
C LEU A 596 0.53 32.23 -29.96
N ASN A 597 0.31 33.54 -29.97
CA ASN A 597 -0.06 34.31 -31.17
C ASN A 597 1.05 34.38 -32.22
N LEU A 598 2.32 34.29 -31.80
CA LEU A 598 3.48 34.30 -32.69
C LEU A 598 3.97 32.90 -33.12
N LEU A 599 3.52 31.83 -32.45
CA LEU A 599 3.89 30.46 -32.80
C LEU A 599 3.35 30.06 -34.17
N ALA A 600 4.17 29.37 -34.96
CA ALA A 600 3.75 28.67 -36.17
C ALA A 600 2.65 27.63 -35.86
N HIS A 601 1.83 27.31 -36.86
CA HIS A 601 0.65 26.45 -36.73
C HIS A 601 0.95 25.14 -35.97
N ASP A 602 2.00 24.41 -36.35
CA ASP A 602 2.31 23.10 -35.77
C ASP A 602 2.69 23.21 -34.28
N ALA A 603 3.54 24.18 -33.93
CA ALA A 603 3.93 24.41 -32.54
C ALA A 603 2.74 24.90 -31.69
N ARG A 604 1.90 25.78 -32.25
CA ARG A 604 0.67 26.26 -31.60
C ARG A 604 -0.31 25.12 -31.32
N SER A 605 -0.56 24.26 -32.33
CA SER A 605 -1.48 23.12 -32.20
C SER A 605 -1.06 22.15 -31.09
N SER A 606 0.25 22.02 -30.83
CA SER A 606 0.80 21.12 -29.81
C SER A 606 0.55 21.58 -28.37
N VAL A 607 0.25 22.87 -28.15
CA VAL A 607 0.23 23.49 -26.82
C VAL A 607 -1.07 24.25 -26.50
N ILE A 608 -1.85 24.60 -27.52
CA ILE A 608 -3.08 25.40 -27.39
C ILE A 608 -4.08 24.78 -26.40
N GLN A 609 -4.24 23.46 -26.41
CA GLN A 609 -5.12 22.77 -25.44
C GLN A 609 -4.62 22.93 -24.01
N SER A 610 -3.31 22.87 -23.79
CA SER A 610 -2.71 23.05 -22.45
C SER A 610 -2.85 24.49 -21.97
N PHE A 611 -2.74 25.47 -22.87
CA PHE A 611 -3.02 26.88 -22.59
C PHE A 611 -4.48 27.07 -22.13
N HIS A 612 -5.45 26.61 -22.93
CA HIS A 612 -6.89 26.72 -22.58
C HIS A 612 -7.26 25.95 -21.31
N ASN A 613 -6.62 24.79 -21.07
CA ASN A 613 -6.82 24.06 -19.83
C ASN A 613 -6.35 24.87 -18.61
N LEU A 614 -5.19 25.55 -18.69
CA LEU A 614 -4.71 26.41 -17.60
C LEU A 614 -5.68 27.57 -17.36
N GLU A 615 -6.19 28.18 -18.43
CA GLU A 615 -7.16 29.27 -18.37
C GLU A 615 -8.47 28.86 -17.68
N LEU A 616 -9.08 27.75 -18.13
CA LEU A 616 -10.32 27.26 -17.54
C LEU A 616 -10.11 26.71 -16.11
N TYR A 617 -8.98 26.08 -15.85
CA TYR A 617 -8.70 25.48 -14.55
C TYR A 617 -8.38 26.52 -13.47
N CYS A 618 -7.78 27.67 -13.82
CA CYS A 618 -7.52 28.72 -12.84
C CYS A 618 -8.80 29.33 -12.24
N GLN A 619 -9.94 29.21 -12.92
CA GLN A 619 -11.25 29.69 -12.43
C GLN A 619 -11.76 28.89 -11.22
N VAL A 620 -11.29 27.64 -11.04
CA VAL A 620 -11.63 26.82 -9.86
C VAL A 620 -10.57 26.86 -8.76
N ARG A 621 -9.56 27.74 -8.88
CA ARG A 621 -8.41 27.83 -7.94
C ARG A 621 -8.83 28.00 -6.48
N HIS A 622 -9.84 28.82 -6.21
CA HIS A 622 -10.30 29.08 -4.84
C HIS A 622 -10.91 27.84 -4.20
N LEU A 623 -11.69 27.05 -4.96
CA LEU A 623 -12.25 25.79 -4.46
C LEU A 623 -11.17 24.75 -4.17
N ILE A 624 -10.10 24.71 -4.99
CA ILE A 624 -8.98 23.79 -4.76
C ILE A 624 -8.17 24.23 -3.54
N SER A 625 -7.83 25.51 -3.42
CA SER A 625 -7.15 26.03 -2.22
C SER A 625 -7.97 25.81 -0.95
N ARG A 626 -9.30 25.97 -1.03
CA ARG A 626 -10.23 25.67 0.06
C ARG A 626 -10.22 24.18 0.42
N LEU A 627 -10.31 23.29 -0.57
CA LEU A 627 -10.25 21.85 -0.36
C LEU A 627 -8.93 21.41 0.29
N VAL A 628 -7.80 22.00 -0.12
CA VAL A 628 -6.47 21.74 0.48
C VAL A 628 -6.43 22.10 1.96
N LEU A 629 -7.11 23.19 2.37
CA LEU A 629 -7.20 23.60 3.77
C LEU A 629 -8.17 22.71 4.56
N GLU A 630 -9.37 22.48 4.02
CA GLU A 630 -10.43 21.68 4.64
C GLU A 630 -10.07 20.20 4.79
N SER A 631 -9.18 19.67 3.95
CA SER A 631 -8.72 18.28 4.05
C SER A 631 -7.75 18.05 5.20
N LYS A 632 -7.12 19.10 5.77
CA LYS A 632 -6.08 18.93 6.81
C LYS A 632 -6.62 18.37 8.13
N PRO A 633 -7.73 18.89 8.71
CA PRO A 633 -8.33 18.30 9.91
C PRO A 633 -8.78 16.85 9.66
N LEU A 634 -9.42 16.58 8.52
CA LEU A 634 -9.86 15.23 8.14
C LEU A 634 -8.69 14.24 8.13
N LYS A 635 -7.58 14.61 7.47
CA LYS A 635 -6.36 13.80 7.42
C LYS A 635 -5.75 13.55 8.80
N LEU A 636 -5.71 14.57 9.65
CA LEU A 636 -5.16 14.48 11.00
C LEU A 636 -6.01 13.60 11.91
N ILE A 637 -7.34 13.69 11.81
CA ILE A 637 -8.27 12.82 12.53
C ILE A 637 -8.14 11.37 12.02
N ALA A 638 -8.10 11.19 10.70
CA ALA A 638 -7.96 9.87 10.08
C ALA A 638 -6.68 9.15 10.49
N SER A 639 -5.54 9.84 10.53
CA SER A 639 -4.28 9.24 11.00
C SER A 639 -4.32 8.84 12.47
N GLY A 640 -5.08 9.56 13.30
CA GLY A 640 -5.32 9.24 14.71
C GLY A 640 -6.24 8.03 14.95
N LEU A 641 -7.05 7.62 13.96
CA LEU A 641 -7.99 6.49 14.09
C LEU A 641 -7.29 5.13 14.23
N HIS A 642 -6.04 5.00 13.77
CA HIS A 642 -5.27 3.74 13.85
C HIS A 642 -4.96 3.29 15.30
N ASN A 643 -5.02 4.21 16.28
CA ASN A 643 -4.68 3.95 17.68
C ASN A 643 -5.90 3.74 18.60
N GLY A 644 -7.04 3.33 18.03
CA GLY A 644 -8.29 3.12 18.73
C GLY A 644 -9.22 4.34 18.61
N ALA A 645 -10.40 4.12 18.03
CA ALA A 645 -11.34 5.19 17.75
C ALA A 645 -12.34 5.36 18.91
N SER A 646 -12.34 6.54 19.56
CA SER A 646 -13.45 6.94 20.40
C SER A 646 -14.61 7.42 19.52
N THR A 647 -15.84 7.27 20.01
CA THR A 647 -17.05 7.79 19.35
C THR A 647 -16.94 9.27 18.97
N ARG A 648 -16.33 10.10 19.83
CA ARG A 648 -16.13 11.53 19.58
C ARG A 648 -15.20 11.78 18.39
N ILE A 649 -14.12 11.01 18.27
CA ILE A 649 -13.16 11.12 17.15
C ILE A 649 -13.85 10.72 15.84
N LEU A 650 -14.67 9.67 15.86
CA LEU A 650 -15.44 9.25 14.68
C LEU A 650 -16.46 10.30 14.25
N GLN A 651 -17.16 10.93 15.19
CA GLN A 651 -18.10 12.01 14.89
C GLN A 651 -17.39 13.26 14.35
N ALA A 652 -16.28 13.66 14.96
CA ALA A 652 -15.44 14.75 14.44
C ALA A 652 -14.99 14.46 12.99
N GLY A 653 -14.49 13.25 12.74
CA GLY A 653 -14.09 12.84 11.40
C GLY A 653 -15.26 12.76 10.41
N ALA A 654 -16.47 12.40 10.86
CA ALA A 654 -17.67 12.43 10.02
C ALA A 654 -18.05 13.87 9.61
N ASN A 655 -17.92 14.84 10.52
CA ASN A 655 -18.16 16.25 10.22
C ASN A 655 -17.14 16.81 9.23
N GLU A 656 -15.84 16.55 9.44
CA GLU A 656 -14.80 17.01 8.50
C GLU A 656 -14.90 16.31 7.13
N LYS A 657 -15.33 15.04 7.12
CA LYS A 657 -15.65 14.29 5.90
C LYS A 657 -16.77 14.97 5.10
N GLN A 658 -17.83 15.43 5.78
CA GLN A 658 -18.94 16.12 5.14
C GLN A 658 -18.50 17.45 4.50
N VAL A 659 -17.69 18.24 5.20
CA VAL A 659 -17.12 19.50 4.66
C VAL A 659 -16.33 19.23 3.38
N CYS A 660 -15.43 18.24 3.40
CA CYS A 660 -14.67 17.87 2.20
C CYS A 660 -15.59 17.37 1.07
N TRP A 661 -16.64 16.61 1.40
CA TRP A 661 -17.59 16.08 0.43
C TRP A 661 -18.33 17.21 -0.29
N GLU A 662 -18.83 18.21 0.44
CA GLU A 662 -19.51 19.38 -0.12
C GLU A 662 -18.61 20.20 -1.04
N THR A 663 -17.37 20.47 -0.61
CA THR A 663 -16.42 21.22 -1.43
C THR A 663 -16.04 20.46 -2.71
N ILE A 664 -15.90 19.13 -2.64
CA ILE A 664 -15.69 18.31 -3.85
C ILE A 664 -16.93 18.36 -4.76
N ARG A 665 -18.14 18.30 -4.20
CA ARG A 665 -19.37 18.41 -4.99
C ARG A 665 -19.41 19.72 -5.76
N GLN A 666 -19.17 20.85 -5.09
CA GLN A 666 -19.09 22.17 -5.72
C GLN A 666 -18.00 22.24 -6.80
N LEU A 667 -16.82 21.68 -6.51
CA LEU A 667 -15.73 21.59 -7.49
C LEU A 667 -16.17 20.80 -8.73
N ARG A 668 -16.86 19.67 -8.57
CA ARG A 668 -17.34 18.85 -9.69
C ARG A 668 -18.43 19.58 -10.50
N GLU A 669 -19.35 20.27 -9.84
CA GLU A 669 -20.37 21.09 -10.50
C GLU A 669 -19.71 22.18 -11.37
N GLN A 670 -18.71 22.89 -10.83
CA GLN A 670 -17.94 23.90 -11.58
C GLN A 670 -17.12 23.28 -12.72
N LEU A 671 -16.51 22.11 -12.52
CA LEU A 671 -15.77 21.43 -13.58
C LEU A 671 -16.69 20.89 -14.69
N THR A 672 -17.98 20.68 -14.43
CA THR A 672 -18.93 20.13 -15.43
C THR A 672 -19.20 21.12 -16.56
N SER A 673 -19.28 22.42 -16.25
CA SER A 673 -19.53 23.47 -17.24
C SER A 673 -18.28 23.90 -18.03
N ARG A 674 -17.09 23.39 -17.68
CA ARG A 674 -15.81 23.82 -18.25
C ARG A 674 -15.21 22.72 -19.13
N PRO A 675 -14.93 22.95 -20.43
CA PRO A 675 -14.45 21.92 -21.34
C PRO A 675 -12.95 21.59 -21.16
N ILE A 676 -12.51 21.30 -19.94
CA ILE A 676 -11.12 20.96 -19.61
C ILE A 676 -10.85 19.52 -20.08
N ARG A 677 -9.86 19.37 -20.97
CA ARG A 677 -9.55 18.08 -21.61
C ARG A 677 -8.18 17.57 -21.21
N VAL A 678 -8.14 16.37 -20.65
CA VAL A 678 -6.92 15.62 -20.32
C VAL A 678 -6.63 14.62 -21.43
N MET A 679 -5.37 14.55 -21.85
CA MET A 679 -4.93 13.54 -22.81
C MET A 679 -4.72 12.20 -22.10
N VAL A 680 -5.55 11.22 -22.45
CA VAL A 680 -5.48 9.83 -21.95
C VAL A 680 -5.35 8.91 -23.16
N HIS A 681 -4.23 8.21 -23.30
CA HIS A 681 -3.91 7.38 -24.49
C HIS A 681 -3.97 8.12 -25.82
N GLY A 682 -3.53 9.38 -25.86
CA GLY A 682 -3.58 10.18 -27.07
C GLY A 682 -4.99 10.64 -27.47
N LYS A 683 -6.02 10.36 -26.65
CA LYS A 683 -7.38 10.86 -26.85
C LYS A 683 -7.71 11.92 -25.79
N PRO A 684 -8.31 13.06 -26.19
CA PRO A 684 -8.79 14.05 -25.23
C PRO A 684 -10.04 13.52 -24.53
N VAL A 685 -10.03 13.57 -23.19
CA VAL A 685 -11.15 13.17 -22.33
C VAL A 685 -11.42 14.29 -21.34
N HIS A 686 -12.68 14.55 -21.02
CA HIS A 686 -13.06 15.53 -20.01
C HIS A 686 -12.41 15.22 -18.65
N ILE A 687 -11.96 16.23 -17.91
CA ILE A 687 -11.27 16.06 -16.62
C ILE A 687 -12.08 15.22 -15.62
N LEU A 688 -13.40 15.42 -15.54
CA LEU A 688 -14.25 14.62 -14.65
C LEU A 688 -14.28 13.14 -15.05
N LYS A 689 -14.34 12.84 -16.34
CA LYS A 689 -14.29 11.45 -16.81
C LYS A 689 -12.93 10.81 -16.56
N TYR A 690 -11.85 11.59 -16.63
CA TYR A 690 -10.53 11.15 -16.18
C TYR A 690 -10.52 10.86 -14.67
N LEU A 691 -11.06 11.74 -13.83
CA LEU A 691 -11.14 11.55 -12.38
C LEU A 691 -11.99 10.32 -12.02
N ASP A 692 -13.17 10.16 -12.62
CA ASP A 692 -14.07 9.02 -12.36
C ASP A 692 -13.45 7.69 -12.78
N TYR A 693 -12.65 7.70 -13.85
CA TYR A 693 -11.90 6.51 -14.28
C TYR A 693 -10.78 6.13 -13.31
N LYS A 694 -10.17 7.11 -12.62
CA LYS A 694 -9.03 6.89 -11.72
C LYS A 694 -9.43 6.63 -10.27
N LEU A 695 -10.42 7.37 -9.78
CA LEU A 695 -10.89 7.33 -8.39
C LEU A 695 -12.12 6.44 -8.20
N GLY A 696 -12.76 6.03 -9.30
CA GLY A 696 -14.11 5.45 -9.26
C GLY A 696 -15.18 6.54 -9.28
N ALA A 697 -16.45 6.11 -9.31
CA ALA A 697 -17.58 7.03 -9.29
C ALA A 697 -17.60 7.82 -7.97
N TYR A 698 -17.80 9.13 -8.07
CA TYR A 698 -17.99 9.98 -6.90
C TYR A 698 -19.28 9.56 -6.15
N PRO A 699 -19.22 9.37 -4.82
CA PRO A 699 -20.37 8.92 -4.04
C PRO A 699 -21.50 9.95 -4.05
N GLU A 700 -22.74 9.49 -4.23
CA GLU A 700 -23.94 10.33 -4.20
C GLU A 700 -24.21 10.94 -2.83
N ARG A 701 -23.76 10.26 -1.76
CA ARG A 701 -23.92 10.69 -0.37
C ARG A 701 -22.63 10.45 0.41
N SER A 702 -22.26 11.40 1.26
CA SER A 702 -21.13 11.28 2.19
C SER A 702 -21.21 10.02 3.08
N SER A 703 -22.42 9.57 3.44
CA SER A 703 -22.64 8.34 4.23
C SER A 703 -22.21 7.04 3.54
N GLN A 704 -22.03 7.03 2.21
CA GLN A 704 -21.60 5.85 1.46
C GLN A 704 -20.09 5.57 1.60
N VAL A 705 -19.31 6.55 2.10
CA VAL A 705 -17.86 6.49 2.17
C VAL A 705 -17.39 6.62 3.61
N SER A 706 -16.40 5.82 4.00
CA SER A 706 -15.79 5.89 5.32
C SER A 706 -14.86 7.09 5.44
N ILE A 707 -14.53 7.49 6.67
CA ILE A 707 -13.56 8.58 6.92
C ILE A 707 -12.23 8.31 6.19
N MET A 708 -11.70 7.09 6.30
CA MET A 708 -10.44 6.70 5.65
C MET A 708 -10.52 6.78 4.12
N MET A 709 -11.57 6.19 3.52
CA MET A 709 -11.75 6.20 2.08
C MET A 709 -11.95 7.63 1.54
N MET A 710 -12.60 8.51 2.31
CA MET A 710 -12.75 9.92 1.90
C MET A 710 -11.42 10.67 1.98
N THR A 711 -10.63 10.45 3.04
CA THR A 711 -9.27 11.01 3.15
C THR A 711 -8.41 10.56 1.96
N GLU A 712 -8.39 9.26 1.65
CA GLU A 712 -7.67 8.69 0.51
C GLU A 712 -8.18 9.28 -0.82
N TYR A 713 -9.50 9.38 -1.00
CA TYR A 713 -10.10 9.98 -2.19
C TYR A 713 -9.68 11.44 -2.38
N VAL A 714 -9.74 12.27 -1.33
CA VAL A 714 -9.35 13.69 -1.39
C VAL A 714 -7.87 13.84 -1.72
N GLU A 715 -7.01 13.03 -1.07
CA GLU A 715 -5.57 13.05 -1.36
C GLU A 715 -5.26 12.65 -2.80
N GLN A 716 -5.86 11.56 -3.29
CA GLN A 716 -5.67 11.11 -4.67
C GLN A 716 -6.26 12.10 -5.67
N LEU A 717 -7.41 12.71 -5.37
CA LEU A 717 -8.02 13.77 -6.19
C LEU A 717 -7.06 14.96 -6.35
N LEU A 718 -6.56 15.51 -5.25
CA LEU A 718 -5.62 16.63 -5.28
C LEU A 718 -4.34 16.26 -6.03
N GLN A 719 -3.80 15.07 -5.82
CA GLN A 719 -2.63 14.59 -6.57
C GLN A 719 -2.88 14.47 -8.08
N LEU A 720 -4.05 13.98 -8.50
CA LEU A 720 -4.40 13.85 -9.92
C LEU A 720 -4.58 15.22 -10.57
N LEU A 721 -5.21 16.14 -9.86
CA LEU A 721 -5.42 17.53 -10.26
C LEU A 721 -4.07 18.26 -10.42
N ASP A 722 -3.21 18.21 -9.41
CA ASP A 722 -1.86 18.76 -9.45
C ASP A 722 -1.01 18.11 -10.55
N PHE A 723 -1.16 16.80 -10.76
CA PHE A 723 -0.43 16.09 -11.81
C PHE A 723 -0.75 16.63 -13.20
N GLN A 724 -2.03 16.92 -13.47
CA GLN A 724 -2.48 17.47 -14.76
C GLN A 724 -2.12 18.94 -14.90
N TYR A 725 -2.32 19.74 -13.85
CA TYR A 725 -1.93 21.15 -13.83
C TYR A 725 -0.44 21.34 -14.15
N ASN A 726 0.44 20.63 -13.44
CA ASN A 726 1.88 20.66 -13.68
C ASN A 726 2.26 20.16 -15.09
N LYS A 727 1.49 19.21 -15.65
CA LYS A 727 1.71 18.71 -17.02
C LYS A 727 1.41 19.81 -18.04
N TRP A 728 0.30 20.53 -17.89
CA TRP A 728 -0.05 21.64 -18.78
C TRP A 728 0.96 22.79 -18.69
N GLN A 729 1.38 23.17 -17.48
CA GLN A 729 2.43 24.17 -17.28
C GLN A 729 3.75 23.75 -17.93
N GLY A 730 4.17 22.50 -17.77
CA GLY A 730 5.41 21.99 -18.37
C GLY A 730 5.39 21.98 -19.89
N GLN A 731 4.25 21.62 -20.50
CA GLN A 731 4.08 21.66 -21.95
C GLN A 731 4.13 23.10 -22.49
N LEU A 732 3.42 24.02 -21.83
CA LEU A 732 3.42 25.44 -22.21
C LEU A 732 4.80 26.06 -22.08
N ALA A 733 5.43 25.90 -20.91
CA ALA A 733 6.75 26.44 -20.64
C ALA A 733 7.82 25.92 -21.60
N LEU A 734 7.77 24.63 -21.98
CA LEU A 734 8.72 24.05 -22.92
C LEU A 734 8.64 24.74 -24.30
N VAL A 735 7.43 24.88 -24.84
CA VAL A 735 7.22 25.47 -26.17
C VAL A 735 7.55 26.97 -26.17
N CYS A 736 7.04 27.72 -25.18
CA CYS A 736 7.30 29.16 -25.10
C CYS A 736 8.79 29.47 -24.89
N SER A 737 9.47 28.72 -24.02
CA SER A 737 10.91 28.92 -23.79
C SER A 737 11.75 28.59 -25.01
N GLN A 738 11.36 27.59 -25.80
CA GLN A 738 12.04 27.27 -27.06
C GLN A 738 11.83 28.36 -28.11
N PHE A 739 10.62 28.94 -28.18
CA PHE A 739 10.33 30.08 -29.05
C PHE A 739 11.17 31.30 -28.67
N GLU A 740 11.16 31.69 -27.40
CA GLU A 740 11.96 32.82 -26.90
C GLU A 740 13.45 32.65 -27.23
N HIS A 741 13.99 31.46 -26.98
CA HIS A 741 15.39 31.16 -27.28
C HIS A 741 15.72 31.24 -28.77
N LYS A 742 14.85 30.71 -29.64
CA LYS A 742 15.06 30.75 -31.10
C LYS A 742 15.03 32.17 -31.66
N ASN A 743 14.31 33.08 -31.02
CA ASN A 743 14.18 34.47 -31.44
C ASN A 743 15.12 35.42 -30.66
N GLY A 744 16.09 34.91 -29.91
CA GLY A 744 17.06 35.74 -29.18
C GLY A 744 16.47 36.53 -28.00
N ILE A 745 15.27 36.18 -27.53
CA ILE A 745 14.60 36.85 -26.41
C ILE A 745 15.25 36.38 -25.10
N ALA A 746 15.81 37.30 -24.33
CA ALA A 746 16.49 36.98 -23.09
C ALA A 746 15.47 36.55 -22.02
N GLN A 747 15.64 35.36 -21.44
CA GLN A 747 14.70 34.81 -20.45
C GLN A 747 14.74 35.56 -19.10
N VAL A 748 13.65 35.48 -18.32
CA VAL A 748 13.54 36.07 -16.95
C VAL A 748 14.72 35.68 -16.05
N ASN A 749 15.20 34.43 -16.16
CA ASN A 749 16.36 33.94 -15.44
C ASN A 749 17.64 34.15 -16.27
N LEU A 750 18.44 35.14 -15.88
CA LEU A 750 19.72 35.50 -16.53
C LEU A 750 20.92 34.63 -16.09
N LEU A 751 20.74 33.73 -15.12
CA LEU A 751 21.83 32.83 -14.69
C LEU A 751 22.11 31.79 -15.79
N ASN A 752 23.35 31.82 -16.27
CA ASN A 752 23.88 30.96 -17.32
C ASN A 752 23.52 29.49 -17.14
N ARG A 753 23.18 28.85 -18.26
CA ARG A 753 23.13 27.40 -18.40
C ARG A 753 24.53 26.84 -18.14
N TYR A 754 24.69 26.02 -17.11
CA TYR A 754 25.63 24.91 -17.15
C TYR A 754 24.85 23.63 -17.45
#